data_AF-A0A356CIS2-F1
#
_entry.id   AF-A0A356CIS2-F1
#
_cell.length_a   1.000
_cell.length_b   1.000
_cell.length_c   1.000
_cell.angle_alpha   90.00
_cell.angle_beta   90.00
_cell.angle_gamma   90.00
#
_symmetry.space_group_name_H-M   'P 1'
#
loop_
_entity.id
_entity.type
_entity.pdbx_description
1 polymer ?
#
loop_
_entity_poly.entity_id
_entity_poly.type
_entity_poly.pdbx_seq_one_letter_code
_entity_poly.pdbx_strand_id
1 'polypeptide(L)'
;MVEISYESMRANVSFLGTVLGDIIGTAEGPEFLDKIEKIRLLSKSAQAGNKADGDRLLSILQGLDRSEVVPVARAFSQFLNLANIADQQHSHSRGMDDLFSATETLKAVLGQLQENDISQAVIVDAVKALKIDLVLTAHPTEITRRSLIHKYDAIDDCLGQLELQGQTDRERQQVHRRLQELITQIWFSHDFREARPTPVDEAKWGFAVIEKSLWQAVPDFLRRLDATLFAATGERLSLTSMPVSFTSWMGGDRDGNPNVTATVTREVLLLSRWQATDLYLNAVSQLVEELSMTACNDELKELSKGSHEPYRAVLRRLRSQLRNTLQAIEDQLAGAESPLTDIITGLDQLWSPVFSCYQSLLDSGMVSIANGATVDLLRRIRCFGVHLVRHDIRQDSSRHSQVLAELCCHLDLGDYLQWDEAKKQQFLFSELNNNRPLIGRDWKPSSDAQEVLDTFSVVAEQPREALGAYVISMARQPSDILAVQLLLKETGCAHSLPVVPLFETLDDLNRAPDVVTKLLKNEGYKSFINDQLMVMIGYSDSAKDAGVMAASWAQYRAQEQLLDVCRRYDVTLTLFHGRGGSIGRGGAPAHAALLSQPPGSLQAGLRVTEQGETIRAKLGLSAIAIKTLALYTDAVLQANLLEPPSPSVRWRAAMDKLSALSCNSYRAIVKENTDFVEYFRFATPEQELAKLPLGSRPARRKNSGGIESLRAIPWIFAWSQNRLMLPAWLGAGQALQKLLASDDGDLIREMAAQWPFFAARLSMLEMVFAKSDSWISAYYDAQLVPERLLNIGQTLRQQLRDDAQTIMAINGEQQLLATQPWPRESVALRNIYIHPLNLLQVELLQRNRHSPDAVLQQAIMVTIAGVSAGLRNTG
;
A
#
# COMPACT_ATOMS: atom_id res chain seq x y z
N MET A 1 13.83 -3.88 -29.78
CA MET A 1 12.59 -3.77 -28.97
C MET A 1 11.53 -4.61 -29.65
N VAL A 2 11.04 -5.65 -28.98
CA VAL A 2 9.85 -6.39 -29.43
C VAL A 2 8.66 -5.45 -29.30
N GLU A 3 7.90 -5.24 -30.36
CA GLU A 3 6.70 -4.40 -30.33
C GLU A 3 5.62 -5.11 -29.51
N ILE A 4 5.21 -4.51 -28.38
CA ILE A 4 4.21 -5.09 -27.49
C ILE A 4 2.85 -4.99 -28.18
N SER A 5 2.23 -6.14 -28.50
CA SER A 5 0.88 -6.18 -29.08
C SER A 5 -0.19 -6.11 -27.98
N TYR A 6 -1.11 -5.15 -28.13
CA TYR A 6 -2.26 -4.95 -27.24
C TYR A 6 -3.54 -5.66 -27.71
N GLU A 7 -3.46 -6.46 -28.78
CA GLU A 7 -4.61 -7.09 -29.43
C GLU A 7 -5.31 -8.08 -28.50
N SER A 8 -4.54 -8.91 -27.78
CA SER A 8 -5.07 -9.88 -26.82
C SER A 8 -5.86 -9.19 -25.68
N MET A 9 -5.32 -8.11 -25.11
CA MET A 9 -6.03 -7.34 -24.08
C MET A 9 -7.35 -6.79 -24.63
N ARG A 10 -7.34 -6.16 -25.82
CA ARG A 10 -8.54 -5.62 -26.45
C ARG A 10 -9.58 -6.71 -26.76
N ALA A 11 -9.13 -7.88 -27.20
CA ALA A 11 -10.00 -9.04 -27.44
C ALA A 11 -10.66 -9.53 -26.15
N ASN A 12 -9.90 -9.65 -25.05
CA ASN A 12 -10.44 -10.04 -23.74
C ASN A 12 -11.47 -9.03 -23.22
N VAL A 13 -11.20 -7.73 -23.32
CA VAL A 13 -12.16 -6.68 -22.94
C VAL A 13 -13.45 -6.78 -23.76
N SER A 14 -13.31 -6.95 -25.08
CA SER A 14 -14.48 -7.10 -25.97
C SER A 14 -15.28 -8.35 -25.61
N PHE A 15 -14.61 -9.47 -25.39
CA PHE A 15 -15.27 -10.74 -25.05
C PHE A 15 -16.04 -10.64 -23.72
N LEU A 16 -15.40 -10.16 -22.66
CA LEU A 16 -16.06 -9.99 -21.35
C LEU A 16 -17.21 -8.97 -21.43
N GLY A 17 -17.03 -7.91 -22.24
CA GLY A 17 -18.06 -6.92 -22.49
C GLY A 17 -19.29 -7.51 -23.20
N THR A 18 -19.09 -8.36 -24.22
CA THR A 18 -20.20 -9.07 -24.89
C THR A 18 -20.93 -9.98 -23.91
N VAL A 19 -20.20 -10.76 -23.10
CA VAL A 19 -20.84 -11.65 -22.11
C VAL A 19 -21.68 -10.85 -21.10
N LEU A 20 -21.15 -9.73 -20.58
CA LEU A 20 -21.92 -8.87 -19.69
C LEU A 20 -23.14 -8.27 -20.40
N GLY A 21 -23.00 -7.85 -21.66
CA GLY A 21 -24.10 -7.34 -22.48
C GLY A 21 -25.24 -8.36 -22.64
N ASP A 22 -24.91 -9.61 -22.97
CA ASP A 22 -25.90 -10.69 -23.11
C ASP A 22 -26.65 -10.96 -21.80
N ILE A 23 -25.93 -10.91 -20.67
CA ILE A 23 -26.50 -11.06 -19.33
C ILE A 23 -27.45 -9.90 -19.01
N ILE A 24 -27.04 -8.66 -19.29
CA ILE A 24 -27.87 -7.47 -19.12
C ILE A 24 -29.13 -7.56 -19.99
N GLY A 25 -28.99 -7.93 -21.27
CA GLY A 25 -30.13 -8.08 -22.18
C GLY A 25 -31.13 -9.15 -21.74
N THR A 26 -30.64 -10.23 -21.12
CA THR A 26 -31.49 -11.28 -20.54
C THR A 26 -32.15 -10.84 -19.24
N ALA A 27 -31.45 -10.08 -18.40
CA ALA A 27 -31.91 -9.68 -17.06
C ALA A 27 -32.87 -8.49 -17.08
N GLU A 28 -32.54 -7.45 -17.85
CA GLU A 28 -33.22 -6.14 -17.86
C GLU A 28 -33.95 -5.86 -19.19
N GLY A 29 -33.80 -6.75 -20.19
CA GLY A 29 -34.42 -6.65 -21.50
C GLY A 29 -33.54 -5.96 -22.56
N PRO A 30 -33.88 -6.15 -23.86
CA PRO A 30 -33.08 -5.65 -24.99
C PRO A 30 -33.04 -4.11 -25.06
N GLU A 31 -34.13 -3.42 -24.71
CA GLU A 31 -34.17 -1.95 -24.74
C GLU A 31 -33.19 -1.31 -23.75
N PHE A 32 -33.02 -1.94 -22.58
CA PHE A 32 -32.05 -1.48 -21.58
C PHE A 32 -30.61 -1.70 -22.07
N LEU A 33 -30.32 -2.86 -22.67
CA LEU A 33 -29.03 -3.12 -23.29
C LEU A 33 -28.70 -2.11 -24.40
N ASP A 34 -29.66 -1.82 -25.29
CA ASP A 34 -29.50 -0.82 -26.36
C ASP A 34 -29.18 0.56 -25.79
N LYS A 35 -29.81 0.95 -24.67
CA LYS A 35 -29.52 2.19 -23.96
C LYS A 35 -28.09 2.21 -23.43
N ILE A 36 -27.63 1.12 -22.79
CA ILE A 36 -26.25 1.00 -22.28
C ILE A 36 -25.22 1.07 -23.40
N GLU A 37 -25.45 0.35 -24.50
CA GLU A 37 -24.59 0.36 -25.69
C GLU A 37 -24.54 1.75 -26.33
N LYS A 38 -25.68 2.44 -26.44
CA LYS A 38 -25.74 3.82 -26.92
C LYS A 38 -24.92 4.76 -26.04
N ILE A 39 -25.05 4.69 -24.71
CA ILE A 39 -24.26 5.49 -23.76
C ILE A 39 -22.76 5.19 -23.94
N ARG A 40 -22.37 3.91 -24.08
CA ARG A 40 -20.97 3.51 -24.29
C ARG A 40 -20.39 4.07 -25.59
N LEU A 41 -21.12 3.97 -26.70
CA LEU A 41 -20.68 4.46 -28.02
C LEU A 41 -20.57 5.99 -28.03
N LEU A 42 -21.54 6.71 -27.45
CA LEU A 42 -21.48 8.16 -27.32
C LEU A 42 -20.32 8.60 -26.43
N SER A 43 -20.05 7.88 -25.33
CA SER A 43 -18.87 8.14 -24.48
C SER A 43 -17.57 7.99 -25.25
N LYS A 44 -17.41 6.91 -26.01
CA LYS A 44 -16.22 6.67 -26.84
C LYS A 44 -16.04 7.77 -27.90
N SER A 45 -17.13 8.18 -28.56
CA SER A 45 -17.13 9.25 -29.57
C SER A 45 -16.80 10.62 -28.95
N ALA A 46 -17.37 10.93 -27.79
CA ALA A 46 -17.10 12.16 -27.04
C ALA A 46 -15.63 12.25 -26.61
N GLN A 47 -15.05 11.14 -26.13
CA GLN A 47 -13.62 11.07 -25.78
C GLN A 47 -12.70 11.20 -27.00
N ALA A 48 -13.17 10.86 -28.21
CA ALA A 48 -12.46 11.13 -29.46
C ALA A 48 -12.63 12.59 -29.95
N GLY A 49 -13.31 13.45 -29.19
CA GLY A 49 -13.46 14.88 -29.47
C GLY A 49 -14.81 15.31 -30.07
N ASN A 50 -15.78 14.40 -30.22
CA ASN A 50 -17.10 14.74 -30.77
C ASN A 50 -18.03 15.36 -29.72
N LYS A 51 -18.09 16.69 -29.69
CA LYS A 51 -18.92 17.45 -28.73
C LYS A 51 -20.42 17.14 -28.84
N ALA A 52 -20.95 16.99 -30.05
CA ALA A 52 -22.38 16.76 -30.25
C ALA A 52 -22.83 15.40 -29.66
N ASP A 53 -21.99 14.38 -29.74
CA ASP A 53 -22.25 13.10 -29.08
C ASP A 53 -22.11 13.18 -27.56
N GLY A 54 -21.25 14.06 -27.05
CA GLY A 54 -21.18 14.42 -25.63
C GLY A 54 -22.47 15.05 -25.10
N ASP A 55 -23.05 16.01 -25.84
CA ASP A 55 -24.32 16.64 -25.46
C ASP A 55 -25.49 15.64 -25.48
N ARG A 56 -25.49 14.71 -26.44
CA ARG A 56 -26.46 13.61 -26.52
C ARG A 56 -26.32 12.64 -25.35
N LEU A 57 -25.08 12.27 -25.00
CA LEU A 57 -24.79 11.44 -23.84
C LEU A 57 -25.35 12.08 -22.57
N LEU A 58 -25.10 13.37 -22.38
CA LEU A 58 -25.59 14.11 -21.23
C LEU A 58 -27.11 14.13 -21.16
N SER A 59 -27.76 14.41 -22.28
CA SER A 59 -29.23 14.42 -22.39
C SER A 59 -29.85 13.06 -21.98
N ILE A 60 -29.21 11.94 -22.35
CA ILE A 60 -29.66 10.60 -21.95
C ILE A 60 -29.54 10.41 -20.44
N LEU A 61 -28.40 10.78 -19.85
CA LEU A 61 -28.15 10.61 -18.41
C LEU A 61 -29.07 11.50 -17.55
N GLN A 62 -29.33 12.73 -18.00
CA GLN A 62 -30.29 13.64 -17.39
C GLN A 62 -31.74 13.11 -17.46
N GLY A 63 -32.08 12.39 -18.53
CA GLY A 63 -33.40 11.80 -18.73
C GLY A 63 -33.64 10.48 -17.97
N LEU A 64 -32.67 9.96 -17.22
CA LEU A 64 -32.84 8.68 -16.51
C LEU A 64 -33.83 8.81 -15.36
N ASP A 65 -34.78 7.87 -15.33
CA ASP A 65 -35.74 7.72 -14.25
C ASP A 65 -35.09 7.15 -12.99
N ARG A 66 -35.76 7.32 -11.84
CA ARG A 66 -35.27 6.86 -10.53
C ARG A 66 -34.99 5.36 -10.49
N SER A 67 -35.73 4.54 -11.24
CA SER A 67 -35.50 3.08 -11.31
C SER A 67 -34.27 2.72 -12.16
N GLU A 68 -33.82 3.61 -13.05
CA GLU A 68 -32.76 3.30 -14.02
C GLU A 68 -31.37 3.70 -13.54
N VAL A 69 -31.26 4.69 -12.64
CA VAL A 69 -29.96 5.24 -12.22
C VAL A 69 -29.02 4.20 -11.58
N VAL A 70 -29.56 3.27 -10.78
CA VAL A 70 -28.75 2.22 -10.15
C VAL A 70 -28.32 1.17 -11.19
N PRO A 71 -29.22 0.55 -11.97
CA PRO A 71 -28.82 -0.38 -13.03
C PRO A 71 -27.80 0.19 -14.03
N VAL A 72 -27.98 1.45 -14.46
CA VAL A 72 -27.02 2.11 -15.38
C VAL A 72 -25.67 2.31 -14.71
N ALA A 73 -25.62 2.83 -13.48
CA ALA A 73 -24.35 2.98 -12.75
C ALA A 73 -23.65 1.63 -12.56
N ARG A 74 -24.41 0.58 -12.22
CA ARG A 74 -23.88 -0.78 -12.03
C ARG A 74 -23.32 -1.35 -13.33
N ALA A 75 -24.01 -1.20 -14.46
CA ALA A 75 -23.54 -1.65 -15.76
C ALA A 75 -22.15 -1.07 -16.08
N PHE A 76 -21.99 0.26 -16.01
CA PHE A 76 -20.69 0.89 -16.29
C PHE A 76 -19.61 0.54 -15.28
N SER A 77 -19.96 0.40 -13.99
CA SER A 77 -19.04 -0.08 -12.97
C SER A 77 -18.54 -1.50 -13.27
N GLN A 78 -19.42 -2.42 -13.69
CA GLN A 78 -19.04 -3.79 -14.00
C GLN A 78 -18.26 -3.90 -15.32
N PHE A 79 -18.62 -3.15 -16.36
CA PHE A 79 -17.79 -3.07 -17.57
C PHE A 79 -16.36 -2.62 -17.25
N LEU A 80 -16.22 -1.62 -16.38
CA LEU A 80 -14.92 -1.12 -15.94
C LEU A 80 -14.15 -2.15 -15.11
N ASN A 81 -14.81 -2.88 -14.21
CA ASN A 81 -14.18 -3.96 -13.44
C ASN A 81 -13.69 -5.09 -14.36
N LEU A 82 -14.46 -5.50 -15.36
CA LEU A 82 -14.05 -6.50 -16.34
C LEU A 82 -12.90 -6.01 -17.22
N ALA A 83 -12.91 -4.74 -17.63
CA ALA A 83 -11.79 -4.14 -18.36
C ALA A 83 -10.52 -4.09 -17.51
N ASN A 84 -10.64 -3.77 -16.22
CA ASN A 84 -9.53 -3.82 -15.26
C ASN A 84 -8.96 -5.23 -15.11
N ILE A 85 -9.81 -6.27 -15.05
CA ILE A 85 -9.36 -7.66 -14.97
C ILE A 85 -8.61 -8.05 -16.25
N ALA A 86 -9.12 -7.71 -17.44
CA ALA A 86 -8.43 -8.00 -18.69
C ALA A 86 -7.06 -7.28 -18.81
N ASP A 87 -6.98 -6.00 -18.40
CA ASP A 87 -5.74 -5.23 -18.34
C ASP A 87 -4.73 -5.85 -17.35
N GLN A 88 -5.20 -6.26 -16.17
CA GLN A 88 -4.39 -6.92 -15.15
C GLN A 88 -3.91 -8.31 -15.60
N GLN A 89 -4.79 -9.09 -16.22
CA GLN A 89 -4.47 -10.42 -16.74
C GLN A 89 -3.39 -10.33 -17.80
N HIS A 90 -3.50 -9.40 -18.74
CA HIS A 90 -2.49 -9.22 -19.78
C HIS A 90 -1.09 -8.98 -19.20
N SER A 91 -0.96 -8.22 -18.10
CA SER A 91 0.33 -7.93 -17.45
C SER A 91 1.07 -9.17 -16.93
N HIS A 92 0.37 -10.29 -16.72
CA HIS A 92 0.94 -11.55 -16.26
C HIS A 92 0.54 -12.76 -17.10
N SER A 93 0.04 -12.50 -18.32
CA SER A 93 -0.30 -13.52 -19.29
C SER A 93 0.94 -14.29 -19.75
N ARG A 94 0.72 -15.49 -20.31
CA ARG A 94 1.81 -16.34 -20.82
C ARG A 94 2.58 -15.66 -21.95
N GLY A 95 1.88 -14.90 -22.80
CA GLY A 95 2.49 -14.16 -23.91
C GLY A 95 3.42 -13.02 -23.45
N MET A 96 3.34 -12.62 -22.18
CA MET A 96 4.14 -11.54 -21.61
C MET A 96 5.23 -12.04 -20.65
N ASP A 97 5.40 -13.36 -20.49
CA ASP A 97 6.38 -13.94 -19.55
C ASP A 97 7.82 -13.63 -19.97
N ASP A 98 8.14 -13.67 -21.26
CA ASP A 98 9.47 -13.34 -21.80
C ASP A 98 9.85 -11.85 -21.62
N LEU A 99 8.88 -10.98 -21.38
CA LEU A 99 9.10 -9.53 -21.27
C LEU A 99 9.02 -9.05 -19.81
N PHE A 100 8.11 -9.61 -19.03
CA PHE A 100 7.74 -9.10 -17.71
C PHE A 100 7.75 -10.16 -16.61
N SER A 101 8.39 -11.32 -16.81
CA SER A 101 8.52 -12.29 -15.73
C SER A 101 9.49 -11.81 -14.64
N ALA A 102 9.30 -12.33 -13.44
CA ALA A 102 10.25 -12.13 -12.35
C ALA A 102 11.64 -12.69 -12.70
N THR A 103 11.71 -13.79 -13.46
CA THR A 103 12.98 -14.40 -13.86
C THR A 103 13.77 -13.47 -14.77
N GLU A 104 13.13 -12.90 -15.80
CA GLU A 104 13.81 -11.97 -16.70
C GLU A 104 14.17 -10.66 -16.00
N THR A 105 13.32 -10.17 -15.09
CA THR A 105 13.64 -9.01 -14.24
C THR A 105 14.92 -9.26 -13.41
N LEU A 106 15.01 -10.41 -12.76
CA LEU A 106 16.16 -10.79 -11.93
C LEU A 106 17.43 -11.03 -12.77
N LYS A 107 17.30 -11.65 -13.95
CA LYS A 107 18.44 -11.80 -14.88
C LYS A 107 18.94 -10.46 -15.37
N ALA A 108 18.04 -9.55 -15.74
CA ALA A 108 18.39 -8.23 -16.25
C ALA A 108 19.18 -7.43 -15.22
N VAL A 109 18.74 -7.39 -13.94
CA VAL A 109 19.48 -6.66 -12.90
C VAL A 109 20.85 -7.29 -12.62
N LEU A 110 20.94 -8.62 -12.51
CA LEU A 110 22.22 -9.28 -12.25
C LEU A 110 23.19 -9.09 -13.43
N GLY A 111 22.70 -9.16 -14.66
CA GLY A 111 23.48 -8.86 -15.87
C GLY A 111 23.96 -7.41 -15.91
N GLN A 112 23.07 -6.45 -15.62
CA GLN A 112 23.41 -5.03 -15.54
C GLN A 112 24.50 -4.76 -14.49
N LEU A 113 24.44 -5.41 -13.31
CA LEU A 113 25.48 -5.27 -12.29
C LEU A 113 26.83 -5.81 -12.78
N GLN A 114 26.84 -6.93 -13.50
CA GLN A 114 28.05 -7.50 -14.10
C GLN A 114 28.63 -6.61 -15.21
N GLU A 115 27.78 -6.02 -16.05
CA GLU A 115 28.17 -5.07 -17.10
C GLU A 115 28.77 -3.77 -16.54
N ASN A 116 28.42 -3.41 -15.29
CA ASN A 116 28.99 -2.28 -14.55
C ASN A 116 30.18 -2.69 -13.66
N ASP A 117 30.87 -3.80 -14.00
CA ASP A 117 32.07 -4.30 -13.32
C ASP A 117 31.91 -4.61 -11.81
N ILE A 118 30.67 -4.87 -11.34
CA ILE A 118 30.45 -5.31 -9.96
C ILE A 118 30.83 -6.78 -9.82
N SER A 119 31.76 -7.08 -8.91
CA SER A 119 32.25 -8.44 -8.71
C SER A 119 31.17 -9.41 -8.21
N GLN A 120 31.29 -10.69 -8.57
CA GLN A 120 30.36 -11.75 -8.13
C GLN A 120 30.22 -11.84 -6.60
N ALA A 121 31.33 -11.67 -5.86
CA ALA A 121 31.31 -11.70 -4.40
C ALA A 121 30.45 -10.57 -3.81
N VAL A 122 30.59 -9.36 -4.34
CA VAL A 122 29.78 -8.20 -3.92
C VAL A 122 28.30 -8.41 -4.24
N ILE A 123 27.97 -8.98 -5.40
CA ILE A 123 26.59 -9.33 -5.76
C ILE A 123 26.01 -10.34 -4.77
N VAL A 124 26.75 -11.40 -4.45
CA VAL A 124 26.31 -12.44 -3.50
C VAL A 124 26.07 -11.85 -2.11
N ASP A 125 26.97 -10.99 -1.62
CA ASP A 125 26.84 -10.35 -0.32
C ASP A 125 25.66 -9.38 -0.28
N ALA A 126 25.44 -8.60 -1.36
CA ALA A 126 24.29 -7.72 -1.48
C ALA A 126 22.96 -8.51 -1.47
N VAL A 127 22.90 -9.64 -2.18
CA VAL A 127 21.71 -10.51 -2.19
C VAL A 127 21.47 -11.15 -0.82
N LYS A 128 22.52 -11.56 -0.10
CA LYS A 128 22.41 -12.07 1.28
C LYS A 128 21.96 -10.97 2.26
N ALA A 129 22.33 -9.72 2.02
CA ALA A 129 21.97 -8.58 2.86
C ALA A 129 20.60 -7.96 2.54
N LEU A 130 19.92 -8.41 1.47
CA LEU A 130 18.60 -7.91 1.09
C LEU A 130 17.62 -7.97 2.26
N LYS A 131 16.91 -6.87 2.47
CA LYS A 131 15.84 -6.73 3.46
C LYS A 131 14.74 -5.85 2.88
N ILE A 132 13.62 -6.45 2.53
CA ILE A 132 12.43 -5.77 1.98
C ILE A 132 11.25 -6.08 2.89
N ASP A 133 10.74 -5.07 3.59
CA ASP A 133 9.66 -5.21 4.54
C ASP A 133 8.41 -4.47 4.05
N LEU A 134 7.41 -5.24 3.62
CA LEU A 134 6.17 -4.72 3.05
C LEU A 134 5.12 -4.61 4.15
N VAL A 135 4.75 -3.39 4.49
CA VAL A 135 3.79 -3.09 5.55
C VAL A 135 2.39 -2.97 4.95
N LEU A 136 1.60 -4.03 5.09
CA LEU A 136 0.24 -4.15 4.60
C LEU A 136 -0.71 -3.25 5.40
N THR A 137 -1.64 -2.61 4.70
CA THR A 137 -2.62 -1.72 5.31
C THR A 137 -4.05 -1.98 4.87
N ALA A 138 -5.01 -1.58 5.72
CA ALA A 138 -6.42 -1.64 5.39
C ALA A 138 -6.73 -0.82 4.12
N HIS A 139 -7.61 -1.35 3.28
CA HIS A 139 -8.11 -0.65 2.10
C HIS A 139 -9.10 0.44 2.52
N PRO A 140 -8.74 1.73 2.37
CA PRO A 140 -9.52 2.82 2.94
C PRO A 140 -10.86 3.02 2.24
N THR A 141 -10.99 2.53 1.00
CA THR A 141 -12.13 2.76 0.11
C THR A 141 -12.76 1.48 -0.43
N GLU A 142 -12.45 0.30 0.13
CA GLU A 142 -12.97 -0.97 -0.40
C GLU A 142 -14.42 -1.14 0.02
N ILE A 143 -15.31 -0.72 -0.87
CA ILE A 143 -16.74 -0.95 -0.73
C ILE A 143 -17.17 -2.28 -1.32
N THR A 144 -16.31 -2.92 -2.14
CA THR A 144 -16.61 -4.21 -2.75
C THR A 144 -16.62 -5.32 -1.71
N ARG A 145 -17.57 -6.26 -1.86
CA ARG A 145 -17.65 -7.45 -1.00
C ARG A 145 -16.56 -8.47 -1.35
N ARG A 146 -16.07 -9.21 -0.34
CA ARG A 146 -15.11 -10.32 -0.51
C ARG A 146 -15.56 -11.34 -1.57
N SER A 147 -16.85 -11.62 -1.60
CA SER A 147 -17.46 -12.57 -2.54
C SER A 147 -17.31 -12.16 -4.01
N LEU A 148 -17.16 -10.87 -4.31
CA LEU A 148 -16.91 -10.38 -5.67
C LEU A 148 -15.43 -10.46 -6.03
N ILE A 149 -14.54 -10.14 -5.08
CA ILE A 149 -13.08 -10.29 -5.28
C ILE A 149 -12.75 -11.72 -5.70
N HIS A 150 -13.30 -12.72 -5.00
CA HIS A 150 -13.09 -14.14 -5.37
C HIS A 150 -13.58 -14.48 -6.78
N LYS A 151 -14.65 -13.82 -7.25
CA LYS A 151 -15.15 -14.02 -8.62
C LYS A 151 -14.26 -13.33 -9.65
N TYR A 152 -13.68 -12.17 -9.31
CA TYR A 152 -12.72 -11.49 -10.16
C TYR A 152 -11.44 -12.32 -10.35
N ASP A 153 -10.92 -12.92 -9.27
CA ASP A 153 -9.77 -13.84 -9.35
C ASP A 153 -10.12 -15.06 -10.21
N ALA A 154 -11.32 -15.63 -10.05
CA ALA A 154 -11.77 -16.77 -10.87
C ALA A 154 -11.97 -16.41 -12.36
N ILE A 155 -12.31 -15.16 -12.69
CA ILE A 155 -12.37 -14.67 -14.08
C ILE A 155 -10.96 -14.60 -14.65
N ASP A 156 -10.00 -14.07 -13.89
CA ASP A 156 -8.59 -14.02 -14.26
C ASP A 156 -8.03 -15.43 -14.56
N ASP A 157 -8.32 -16.41 -13.69
CA ASP A 157 -7.97 -17.82 -13.91
C ASP A 157 -8.57 -18.38 -15.21
N CYS A 158 -9.84 -18.07 -15.50
CA CYS A 158 -10.51 -18.51 -16.72
C CYS A 158 -9.88 -17.88 -17.97
N LEU A 159 -9.50 -16.60 -17.92
CA LEU A 159 -8.78 -15.94 -19.02
C LEU A 159 -7.41 -16.61 -19.25
N GLY A 160 -6.67 -16.90 -18.17
CA GLY A 160 -5.39 -17.62 -18.26
C GLY A 160 -5.54 -19.04 -18.82
N GLN A 161 -6.66 -19.72 -18.55
CA GLN A 161 -6.98 -21.00 -19.19
C GLN A 161 -7.23 -20.83 -20.68
N LEU A 162 -7.97 -19.81 -21.13
CA LEU A 162 -8.25 -19.58 -22.56
C LEU A 162 -7.00 -19.29 -23.40
N GLU A 163 -5.87 -18.94 -22.78
CA GLU A 163 -4.57 -18.78 -23.46
C GLU A 163 -3.87 -20.12 -23.77
N LEU A 164 -4.29 -21.22 -23.15
CA LEU A 164 -3.65 -22.52 -23.33
C LEU A 164 -3.88 -23.03 -24.77
N GLN A 165 -2.78 -23.33 -25.45
CA GLN A 165 -2.83 -24.01 -26.74
C GLN A 165 -3.19 -25.49 -26.56
N GLY A 166 -3.89 -26.06 -27.55
CA GLY A 166 -4.24 -27.48 -27.57
C GLY A 166 -5.51 -27.86 -26.83
N GLN A 167 -6.30 -26.88 -26.35
CA GLN A 167 -7.63 -27.15 -25.81
C GLN A 167 -8.58 -27.70 -26.88
N THR A 168 -9.39 -28.67 -26.49
CA THR A 168 -10.55 -29.12 -27.29
C THR A 168 -11.66 -28.06 -27.26
N ASP A 169 -12.51 -28.03 -28.29
CA ASP A 169 -13.67 -27.13 -28.32
C ASP A 169 -14.56 -27.29 -27.09
N ARG A 170 -14.68 -28.51 -26.57
CA ARG A 170 -15.46 -28.82 -25.35
C ARG A 170 -14.86 -28.14 -24.12
N GLU A 171 -13.54 -28.22 -23.92
CA GLU A 171 -12.86 -27.58 -22.78
C GLU A 171 -12.98 -26.06 -22.88
N ARG A 172 -12.76 -25.49 -24.07
CA ARG A 172 -12.94 -24.07 -24.30
C ARG A 172 -14.36 -23.60 -23.99
N GLN A 173 -15.38 -24.35 -24.43
CA GLN A 173 -16.78 -24.08 -24.10
C GLN A 173 -17.09 -24.18 -22.61
N GLN A 174 -16.43 -25.07 -21.86
CA GLN A 174 -16.58 -25.16 -20.40
C GLN A 174 -16.04 -23.90 -19.71
N VAL A 175 -14.89 -23.39 -20.14
CA VAL A 175 -14.31 -22.15 -19.59
C VAL A 175 -15.20 -20.96 -19.94
N HIS A 176 -15.69 -20.86 -21.18
CA HIS A 176 -16.65 -19.82 -21.57
C HIS A 176 -17.94 -19.85 -20.74
N ARG A 177 -18.50 -21.04 -20.50
CA ARG A 177 -19.67 -21.21 -19.62
C ARG A 177 -19.36 -20.75 -18.19
N ARG A 178 -18.18 -21.09 -17.67
CA ARG A 178 -17.77 -20.66 -16.33
C ARG A 178 -17.64 -19.14 -16.22
N LEU A 179 -17.09 -18.48 -17.25
CA LEU A 179 -17.04 -17.02 -17.33
C LEU A 179 -18.45 -16.41 -17.31
N GLN A 180 -19.38 -16.96 -18.11
CA GLN A 180 -20.78 -16.54 -18.09
C GLN A 180 -21.42 -16.70 -16.71
N GLU A 181 -21.21 -17.83 -16.03
CA GLU A 181 -21.70 -18.06 -14.66
C GLU A 181 -21.15 -17.02 -13.68
N LEU A 182 -19.84 -16.77 -13.71
CA LEU A 182 -19.19 -15.82 -12.79
C LEU A 182 -19.69 -14.40 -12.99
N ILE A 183 -19.79 -13.94 -14.25
CA ILE A 183 -20.29 -12.61 -14.59
C ILE A 183 -21.78 -12.48 -14.24
N THR A 184 -22.57 -13.55 -14.46
CA THR A 184 -23.99 -13.58 -14.04
C THR A 184 -24.11 -13.45 -12.53
N GLN A 185 -23.30 -14.20 -11.76
CA GLN A 185 -23.31 -14.09 -10.31
C GLN A 185 -22.91 -12.68 -9.83
N ILE A 186 -21.96 -12.01 -10.51
CA ILE A 186 -21.59 -10.63 -10.20
C ILE A 186 -22.79 -9.70 -10.44
N TRP A 187 -23.46 -9.81 -11.58
CA TRP A 187 -24.61 -8.97 -11.92
C TRP A 187 -25.76 -9.08 -10.90
N PHE A 188 -26.08 -10.29 -10.47
CA PHE A 188 -27.16 -10.55 -9.51
C PHE A 188 -26.74 -10.49 -8.03
N SER A 189 -25.47 -10.17 -7.73
CA SER A 189 -25.00 -9.94 -6.36
C SER A 189 -25.02 -8.45 -6.00
N HIS A 190 -25.22 -8.14 -4.73
CA HIS A 190 -25.01 -6.77 -4.25
C HIS A 190 -23.52 -6.38 -4.31
N ASP A 191 -23.25 -5.24 -4.94
CA ASP A 191 -21.88 -4.76 -5.16
C ASP A 191 -21.20 -4.28 -3.86
N PHE A 192 -21.98 -3.74 -2.91
CA PHE A 192 -21.45 -2.98 -1.77
C PHE A 192 -21.80 -3.53 -0.40
N ARG A 193 -20.95 -3.24 0.57
CA ARG A 193 -21.22 -3.47 2.00
C ARG A 193 -22.32 -2.53 2.49
N GLU A 194 -23.20 -3.05 3.33
CA GLU A 194 -24.26 -2.26 3.99
C GLU A 194 -23.76 -1.57 5.26
N ALA A 195 -22.77 -2.17 5.93
CA ALA A 195 -22.15 -1.65 7.15
C ALA A 195 -20.65 -1.37 6.95
N ARG A 196 -20.10 -0.44 7.74
CA ARG A 196 -18.66 -0.21 7.82
C ARG A 196 -17.96 -1.48 8.32
N PRO A 197 -16.81 -1.86 7.75
CA PRO A 197 -16.02 -2.96 8.29
C PRO A 197 -15.50 -2.63 9.68
N THR A 198 -15.42 -3.66 10.52
CA THR A 198 -14.66 -3.59 11.76
C THR A 198 -13.15 -3.66 11.45
N PRO A 199 -12.26 -3.18 12.34
CA PRO A 199 -10.82 -3.38 12.14
C PRO A 199 -10.40 -4.85 12.08
N VAL A 200 -11.17 -5.75 12.72
CA VAL A 200 -10.96 -7.21 12.63
C VAL A 200 -11.26 -7.72 11.23
N ASP A 201 -12.33 -7.24 10.58
CA ASP A 201 -12.62 -7.58 9.19
C ASP A 201 -11.51 -7.13 8.23
N GLU A 202 -10.94 -5.94 8.48
CA GLU A 202 -9.79 -5.42 7.73
C GLU A 202 -8.55 -6.30 7.91
N ALA A 203 -8.27 -6.76 9.14
CA ALA A 203 -7.17 -7.69 9.41
C ALA A 203 -7.35 -9.03 8.71
N LYS A 204 -8.54 -9.64 8.81
CA LYS A 204 -8.89 -10.89 8.10
C LYS A 204 -8.72 -10.76 6.59
N TRP A 205 -8.99 -9.60 6.02
CA TRP A 205 -8.75 -9.34 4.61
C TRP A 205 -7.25 -9.33 4.26
N GLY A 206 -6.42 -8.68 5.08
CA GLY A 206 -4.96 -8.74 4.93
C GLY A 206 -4.42 -10.16 5.00
N PHE A 207 -4.92 -10.98 5.93
CA PHE A 207 -4.54 -12.39 6.06
C PHE A 207 -4.94 -13.24 4.85
N ALA A 208 -6.10 -12.96 4.25
CA ALA A 208 -6.55 -13.66 3.05
C ALA A 208 -5.63 -13.41 1.83
N VAL A 209 -5.01 -12.22 1.73
CA VAL A 209 -3.99 -11.95 0.69
C VAL A 209 -2.77 -12.83 0.90
N ILE A 210 -2.40 -13.08 2.15
CA ILE A 210 -1.26 -13.96 2.46
C ILE A 210 -1.59 -15.40 2.07
N GLU A 211 -2.70 -15.94 2.58
CA GLU A 211 -3.16 -17.31 2.28
C GLU A 211 -3.23 -17.58 0.77
N LYS A 212 -3.87 -16.69 0.01
CA LYS A 212 -4.20 -16.94 -1.39
C LYS A 212 -3.07 -16.66 -2.37
N SER A 213 -2.18 -15.74 -2.01
CA SER A 213 -1.17 -15.22 -2.93
C SER A 213 0.23 -15.36 -2.34
N LEU A 214 0.53 -14.66 -1.24
CA LEU A 214 1.91 -14.57 -0.74
C LEU A 214 2.46 -15.91 -0.25
N TRP A 215 1.60 -16.79 0.27
CA TRP A 215 1.96 -18.14 0.71
C TRP A 215 2.57 -18.99 -0.42
N GLN A 216 2.18 -18.74 -1.66
CA GLN A 216 2.73 -19.38 -2.86
C GLN A 216 3.78 -18.52 -3.56
N ALA A 217 3.55 -17.21 -3.63
CA ALA A 217 4.43 -16.29 -4.31
C ALA A 217 5.84 -16.23 -3.69
N VAL A 218 5.95 -16.25 -2.35
CA VAL A 218 7.25 -16.11 -1.67
C VAL A 218 8.19 -17.28 -1.99
N PRO A 219 7.79 -18.57 -1.83
CA PRO A 219 8.65 -19.68 -2.22
C PRO A 219 9.05 -19.69 -3.71
N ASP A 220 8.14 -19.37 -4.63
CA ASP A 220 8.44 -19.31 -6.07
C ASP A 220 9.41 -18.17 -6.38
N PHE A 221 9.15 -16.97 -5.86
CA PHE A 221 10.08 -15.84 -5.97
C PHE A 221 11.50 -16.21 -5.49
N LEU A 222 11.63 -16.82 -4.30
CA LEU A 222 12.92 -17.24 -3.75
C LEU A 222 13.59 -18.34 -4.59
N ARG A 223 12.81 -19.16 -5.31
CA ARG A 223 13.33 -20.20 -6.21
C ARG A 223 13.89 -19.57 -7.47
N ARG A 224 13.21 -18.57 -8.03
CA ARG A 224 13.69 -17.78 -9.17
C ARG A 224 14.92 -16.96 -8.79
N LEU A 225 14.93 -16.34 -7.62
CA LEU A 225 16.10 -15.63 -7.09
C LEU A 225 17.30 -16.56 -6.90
N ASP A 226 17.11 -17.73 -6.28
CA ASP A 226 18.19 -18.72 -6.14
C ASP A 226 18.74 -19.18 -7.50
N ALA A 227 17.85 -19.53 -8.44
CA ALA A 227 18.26 -20.03 -9.75
C ALA A 227 19.01 -18.97 -10.57
N THR A 228 18.54 -17.72 -10.54
CA THR A 228 19.19 -16.60 -11.24
C THR A 228 20.51 -16.20 -10.59
N LEU A 229 20.59 -16.17 -9.25
CA LEU A 229 21.84 -15.94 -8.53
C LEU A 229 22.88 -17.01 -8.85
N PHE A 230 22.48 -18.29 -8.83
CA PHE A 230 23.39 -19.40 -9.14
C PHE A 230 23.88 -19.34 -10.58
N ALA A 231 23.00 -19.03 -11.54
CA ALA A 231 23.40 -18.88 -12.93
C ALA A 231 24.41 -17.74 -13.14
N ALA A 232 24.28 -16.64 -12.38
CA ALA A 232 25.14 -15.47 -12.51
C ALA A 232 26.47 -15.60 -11.74
N THR A 233 26.49 -16.33 -10.61
CA THR A 233 27.61 -16.29 -9.64
C THR A 233 28.15 -17.66 -9.21
N GLY A 234 27.44 -18.75 -9.49
CA GLY A 234 27.77 -20.09 -8.99
C GLY A 234 27.38 -20.34 -7.53
N GLU A 235 26.92 -19.33 -6.80
CA GLU A 235 26.51 -19.41 -5.39
C GLU A 235 24.99 -19.57 -5.24
N ARG A 236 24.56 -20.33 -4.22
CA ARG A 236 23.15 -20.55 -3.90
C ARG A 236 22.68 -19.63 -2.79
N LEU A 237 21.38 -19.34 -2.78
CA LEU A 237 20.74 -18.61 -1.70
C LEU A 237 20.61 -19.51 -0.46
N SER A 238 21.06 -19.03 0.70
CA SER A 238 20.91 -19.77 1.96
C SER A 238 19.43 -19.99 2.28
N LEU A 239 19.08 -21.17 2.84
CA LEU A 239 17.72 -21.47 3.33
C LEU A 239 17.26 -20.56 4.47
N THR A 240 18.20 -19.94 5.18
CA THR A 240 17.92 -18.98 6.24
C THR A 240 17.72 -17.55 5.73
N SER A 241 17.95 -17.31 4.43
CA SER A 241 17.77 -15.99 3.83
C SER A 241 16.31 -15.56 3.87
N MET A 242 16.07 -14.33 4.32
CA MET A 242 14.75 -13.71 4.38
C MET A 242 14.81 -12.35 3.70
N PRO A 243 14.96 -12.30 2.36
CA PRO A 243 15.06 -11.03 1.65
C PRO A 243 13.77 -10.23 1.68
N VAL A 244 12.64 -10.88 1.97
CA VAL A 244 11.31 -10.27 2.07
C VAL A 244 10.65 -10.65 3.38
N SER A 245 10.02 -9.68 4.04
CA SER A 245 9.15 -9.87 5.21
C SER A 245 7.87 -9.05 5.08
N PHE A 246 6.85 -9.42 5.86
CA PHE A 246 5.56 -8.75 5.85
C PHE A 246 5.20 -8.26 7.25
N THR A 247 4.67 -7.05 7.32
CA THR A 247 4.17 -6.41 8.53
C THR A 247 2.75 -5.90 8.27
N SER A 248 1.93 -5.70 9.29
CA SER A 248 0.55 -5.24 9.17
C SER A 248 0.27 -4.05 10.09
N TRP A 249 -0.50 -3.08 9.59
CA TRP A 249 -1.11 -2.02 10.39
C TRP A 249 -2.55 -2.32 10.80
N MET A 250 -3.16 -3.36 10.21
CA MET A 250 -4.54 -3.73 10.50
C MET A 250 -4.61 -4.27 11.94
N GLY A 251 -5.49 -3.68 12.75
CA GLY A 251 -5.59 -3.96 14.18
C GLY A 251 -4.56 -3.24 15.08
N GLY A 252 -3.53 -2.58 14.52
CA GLY A 252 -2.49 -1.90 15.30
C GLY A 252 -2.44 -0.38 15.14
N ASP A 253 -2.79 0.13 13.97
CA ASP A 253 -2.83 1.58 13.70
C ASP A 253 -4.17 2.20 14.14
N ARG A 254 -4.09 2.93 15.26
CA ARG A 254 -5.20 3.60 15.95
C ARG A 254 -5.16 5.12 15.82
N ASP A 255 -4.27 5.68 15.00
CA ASP A 255 -4.18 7.14 14.78
C ASP A 255 -5.54 7.68 14.29
N GLY A 256 -6.21 8.40 15.20
CA GLY A 256 -7.59 8.88 15.11
C GLY A 256 -8.58 7.82 14.58
N ASN A 257 -8.41 6.57 15.00
CA ASN A 257 -9.40 5.52 14.81
C ASN A 257 -9.80 4.97 16.19
N PRO A 258 -10.86 5.49 16.83
CA PRO A 258 -11.28 5.02 18.14
C PRO A 258 -11.79 3.58 18.12
N ASN A 259 -12.08 3.02 16.94
CA ASN A 259 -12.52 1.63 16.79
C ASN A 259 -11.39 0.62 16.96
N VAL A 260 -10.12 1.05 16.93
CA VAL A 260 -8.95 0.17 17.18
C VAL A 260 -8.56 0.31 18.64
N THR A 261 -9.16 -0.54 19.47
CA THR A 261 -8.87 -0.61 20.91
C THR A 261 -7.78 -1.63 21.23
N ALA A 262 -7.29 -1.64 22.46
CA ALA A 262 -6.40 -2.65 22.99
C ALA A 262 -6.99 -4.08 22.82
N THR A 263 -8.29 -4.25 23.07
CA THR A 263 -9.01 -5.51 22.86
C THR A 263 -8.97 -5.96 21.40
N VAL A 264 -9.25 -5.05 20.46
CA VAL A 264 -9.18 -5.34 19.02
C VAL A 264 -7.76 -5.72 18.61
N THR A 265 -6.76 -5.06 19.17
CA THR A 265 -5.34 -5.36 18.90
C THR A 265 -5.00 -6.78 19.33
N ARG A 266 -5.40 -7.15 20.55
CA ARG A 266 -5.22 -8.51 21.10
C ARG A 266 -5.92 -9.56 20.25
N GLU A 267 -7.17 -9.33 19.86
CA GLU A 267 -7.93 -10.24 19.00
C GLU A 267 -7.24 -10.44 17.64
N VAL A 268 -6.78 -9.36 17.01
CA VAL A 268 -6.09 -9.43 15.71
C VAL A 268 -4.76 -10.18 15.80
N LEU A 269 -3.97 -9.97 16.85
CA LEU A 269 -2.73 -10.71 17.09
C LEU A 269 -2.97 -12.22 17.24
N LEU A 270 -4.03 -12.60 17.97
CA LEU A 270 -4.45 -14.00 18.10
C LEU A 270 -4.91 -14.58 16.76
N LEU A 271 -5.73 -13.86 16.00
CA LEU A 271 -6.18 -14.28 14.67
C LEU A 271 -5.03 -14.45 13.67
N SER A 272 -4.01 -13.59 13.75
CA SER A 272 -2.81 -13.71 12.90
C SER A 272 -2.08 -15.03 13.19
N ARG A 273 -1.90 -15.36 14.47
CA ARG A 273 -1.30 -16.63 14.93
C ARG A 273 -2.19 -17.84 14.57
N TRP A 274 -3.51 -17.70 14.66
CA TRP A 274 -4.46 -18.74 14.24
C TRP A 274 -4.29 -19.05 12.75
N GLN A 275 -4.26 -18.02 11.90
CA GLN A 275 -4.11 -18.18 10.45
C GLN A 275 -2.74 -18.80 10.09
N ALA A 276 -1.65 -18.38 10.74
CA ALA A 276 -0.34 -19.02 10.56
C ALA A 276 -0.42 -20.52 10.86
N THR A 277 -1.01 -20.86 12.01
CA THR A 277 -1.14 -22.23 12.49
C THR A 277 -1.95 -23.09 11.52
N ASP A 278 -3.07 -22.59 11.00
CA ASP A 278 -3.90 -23.28 10.00
C ASP A 278 -3.13 -23.53 8.69
N LEU A 279 -2.44 -22.51 8.17
CA LEU A 279 -1.63 -22.63 6.96
C LEU A 279 -0.49 -23.67 7.12
N TYR A 280 0.21 -23.66 8.26
CA TYR A 280 1.22 -24.67 8.55
C TYR A 280 0.61 -26.05 8.76
N LEU A 281 -0.56 -26.15 9.39
CA LEU A 281 -1.25 -27.44 9.59
C LEU A 281 -1.58 -28.10 8.24
N ASN A 282 -2.06 -27.32 7.28
CA ASN A 282 -2.34 -27.79 5.92
C ASN A 282 -1.06 -28.23 5.20
N ALA A 283 -0.01 -27.40 5.23
CA ALA A 283 1.27 -27.73 4.59
C ALA A 283 1.97 -28.95 5.20
N VAL A 284 1.99 -29.06 6.54
CA VAL A 284 2.56 -30.23 7.24
C VAL A 284 1.73 -31.48 6.96
N SER A 285 0.39 -31.37 6.86
CA SER A 285 -0.46 -32.51 6.52
C SER A 285 -0.15 -33.06 5.13
N GLN A 286 0.07 -32.18 4.14
CA GLN A 286 0.51 -32.59 2.80
C GLN A 286 1.88 -33.31 2.85
N LEU A 287 2.86 -32.78 3.60
CA LEU A 287 4.16 -33.44 3.74
C LEU A 287 4.06 -34.80 4.45
N VAL A 288 3.14 -34.96 5.41
CA VAL A 288 2.87 -36.27 6.04
C VAL A 288 2.35 -37.28 5.01
N GLU A 289 1.56 -36.85 4.03
CA GLU A 289 1.08 -37.73 2.96
C GLU A 289 2.20 -38.09 1.98
N GLU A 290 3.01 -37.12 1.56
CA GLU A 290 4.05 -37.30 0.54
C GLU A 290 5.32 -38.03 1.04
N LEU A 291 5.82 -37.68 2.24
CA LEU A 291 7.13 -38.16 2.74
C LEU A 291 7.04 -39.56 3.39
N SER A 292 6.67 -40.56 2.59
CA SER A 292 6.50 -41.97 3.00
C SER A 292 7.79 -42.79 3.06
N MET A 293 8.92 -42.19 2.71
CA MET A 293 10.19 -42.89 2.57
C MET A 293 10.71 -43.46 3.90
N THR A 294 11.38 -44.59 3.83
CA THR A 294 11.92 -45.33 4.98
C THR A 294 13.43 -45.09 5.20
N ALA A 295 14.15 -44.73 4.13
CA ALA A 295 15.57 -44.37 4.20
C ALA A 295 15.76 -43.01 4.87
N CYS A 296 16.56 -42.96 5.94
CA CYS A 296 16.87 -41.74 6.68
C CYS A 296 18.29 -41.78 7.27
N ASN A 297 18.78 -40.62 7.68
CA ASN A 297 20.01 -40.51 8.47
C ASN A 297 19.78 -40.90 9.95
N ASP A 298 20.87 -41.06 10.70
CA ASP A 298 20.80 -41.49 12.11
C ASP A 298 20.06 -40.47 13.00
N GLU A 299 20.21 -39.17 12.72
CA GLU A 299 19.53 -38.10 13.48
C GLU A 299 18.01 -38.23 13.38
N LEU A 300 17.46 -38.39 12.17
CA LEU A 300 16.02 -38.52 11.98
C LEU A 300 15.49 -39.87 12.52
N LYS A 301 16.32 -40.92 12.47
CA LYS A 301 15.98 -42.22 13.07
C LYS A 301 15.81 -42.12 14.59
N GLU A 302 16.68 -41.39 15.27
CA GLU A 302 16.57 -41.11 16.70
C GLU A 302 15.35 -40.22 17.01
N LEU A 303 15.15 -39.14 16.26
CA LEU A 303 14.00 -38.23 16.42
C LEU A 303 12.65 -38.96 16.23
N SER A 304 12.60 -39.93 15.32
CA SER A 304 11.42 -40.76 15.05
C SER A 304 11.28 -41.96 15.98
N LYS A 305 12.21 -42.16 16.93
CA LYS A 305 12.28 -43.32 17.85
C LYS A 305 12.27 -44.67 17.11
N GLY A 306 13.01 -44.75 15.99
CA GLY A 306 13.14 -45.97 15.19
C GLY A 306 11.88 -46.36 14.42
N SER A 307 11.00 -45.40 14.10
CA SER A 307 9.81 -45.65 13.29
C SER A 307 10.17 -46.15 11.89
N HIS A 308 9.34 -47.04 11.32
CA HIS A 308 9.49 -47.48 9.92
C HIS A 308 9.30 -46.33 8.92
N GLU A 309 8.48 -45.33 9.27
CA GLU A 309 8.26 -44.12 8.47
C GLU A 309 8.80 -42.88 9.22
N PRO A 310 10.11 -42.66 9.24
CA PRO A 310 10.77 -41.70 10.14
C PRO A 310 10.29 -40.25 9.91
N TYR A 311 10.19 -39.80 8.66
CA TYR A 311 9.71 -38.46 8.31
C TYR A 311 8.26 -38.23 8.78
N ARG A 312 7.38 -39.20 8.51
CA ARG A 312 5.97 -39.14 8.95
C ARG A 312 5.83 -39.12 10.46
N ALA A 313 6.64 -39.89 11.18
CA ALA A 313 6.59 -39.90 12.64
C ALA A 313 6.92 -38.52 13.23
N VAL A 314 7.99 -37.88 12.75
CA VAL A 314 8.38 -36.53 13.17
C VAL A 314 7.32 -35.50 12.80
N LEU A 315 6.83 -35.51 11.56
CA LEU A 315 5.83 -34.56 11.08
C LEU A 315 4.44 -34.75 11.71
N ARG A 316 4.04 -35.98 12.05
CA ARG A 316 2.78 -36.25 12.79
C ARG A 316 2.82 -35.61 14.18
N ARG A 317 3.97 -35.58 14.85
CA ARG A 317 4.13 -34.87 16.13
C ARG A 317 3.96 -33.37 15.96
N LEU A 318 4.64 -32.77 14.97
CA LEU A 318 4.47 -31.35 14.64
C LEU A 318 3.01 -31.01 14.30
N ARG A 319 2.34 -31.87 13.52
CA ARG A 319 0.92 -31.74 13.18
C ARG A 319 0.01 -31.74 14.41
N SER A 320 0.30 -32.59 15.41
CA SER A 320 -0.44 -32.60 16.67
C SER A 320 -0.24 -31.30 17.47
N GLN A 321 1.00 -30.80 17.54
CA GLN A 321 1.30 -29.51 18.19
C GLN A 321 0.58 -28.34 17.52
N LEU A 322 0.52 -28.33 16.18
CA LEU A 322 -0.24 -27.33 15.41
C LEU A 322 -1.75 -27.39 15.73
N ARG A 323 -2.35 -28.59 15.79
CA ARG A 323 -3.76 -28.75 16.18
C ARG A 323 -4.03 -28.26 17.61
N ASN A 324 -3.15 -28.59 18.55
CA ASN A 324 -3.26 -28.11 19.93
C ASN A 324 -3.17 -26.59 19.99
N THR A 325 -2.26 -26.00 19.20
CA THR A 325 -2.09 -24.55 19.12
C THR A 325 -3.34 -23.86 18.57
N LEU A 326 -3.96 -24.43 17.54
CA LEU A 326 -5.18 -23.90 16.94
C LEU A 326 -6.32 -23.87 17.97
N GLN A 327 -6.55 -25.00 18.63
CA GLN A 327 -7.57 -25.11 19.68
C GLN A 327 -7.29 -24.15 20.84
N ALA A 328 -6.03 -24.03 21.29
CA ALA A 328 -5.68 -23.11 22.37
C ALA A 328 -5.95 -21.65 22.01
N ILE A 329 -5.75 -21.25 20.75
CA ILE A 329 -6.08 -19.90 20.29
C ILE A 329 -7.60 -19.71 20.19
N GLU A 330 -8.34 -20.72 19.73
CA GLU A 330 -9.80 -20.69 19.68
C GLU A 330 -10.44 -20.57 21.07
N ASP A 331 -9.91 -21.30 22.06
CA ASP A 331 -10.32 -21.17 23.47
C ASP A 331 -10.09 -19.74 23.96
N GLN A 332 -8.91 -19.14 23.68
CA GLN A 332 -8.58 -17.77 24.06
C GLN A 332 -9.49 -16.73 23.38
N LEU A 333 -9.78 -16.91 22.08
CA LEU A 333 -10.70 -16.04 21.34
C LEU A 333 -12.14 -16.16 21.86
N ALA A 334 -12.52 -17.31 22.42
CA ALA A 334 -13.80 -17.52 23.10
C ALA A 334 -13.80 -17.01 24.57
N GLY A 335 -12.67 -16.49 25.06
CA GLY A 335 -12.52 -15.99 26.44
C GLY A 335 -12.33 -17.09 27.50
N ALA A 336 -11.93 -18.30 27.09
CA ALA A 336 -11.65 -19.43 27.97
C ALA A 336 -10.14 -19.66 28.16
N GLU A 337 -9.76 -20.21 29.32
CA GLU A 337 -8.41 -20.72 29.53
C GLU A 337 -8.25 -22.08 28.83
N SER A 338 -7.17 -22.25 28.04
CA SER A 338 -6.89 -23.52 27.38
C SER A 338 -6.06 -24.44 28.28
N PRO A 339 -6.46 -25.72 28.48
CA PRO A 339 -5.65 -26.69 29.22
C PRO A 339 -4.48 -27.25 28.40
N LEU A 340 -4.39 -26.92 27.11
CA LEU A 340 -3.39 -27.45 26.19
C LEU A 340 -2.04 -26.75 26.37
N THR A 341 -1.00 -27.54 26.66
CA THR A 341 0.36 -27.04 26.94
C THR A 341 1.39 -27.38 25.86
N ASP A 342 1.18 -28.44 25.09
CA ASP A 342 2.04 -28.83 23.96
C ASP A 342 1.65 -28.05 22.69
N ILE A 343 1.98 -26.76 22.69
CA ILE A 343 1.67 -25.78 21.64
C ILE A 343 2.95 -25.16 21.04
N ILE A 344 2.81 -24.58 19.85
CA ILE A 344 3.84 -23.80 19.17
C ILE A 344 3.89 -22.39 19.76
N THR A 345 5.02 -22.06 20.36
CA THR A 345 5.33 -20.76 20.99
C THR A 345 6.50 -20.05 20.30
N GLY A 346 7.38 -20.79 19.62
CA GLY A 346 8.57 -20.25 18.98
C GLY A 346 8.86 -20.87 17.61
N LEU A 347 9.67 -20.15 16.82
CA LEU A 347 10.02 -20.51 15.45
C LEU A 347 10.71 -21.88 15.35
N ASP A 348 11.59 -22.20 16.29
CA ASP A 348 12.39 -23.43 16.26
C ASP A 348 11.54 -24.70 16.39
N GLN A 349 10.37 -24.62 17.02
CA GLN A 349 9.41 -25.72 17.10
C GLN A 349 8.80 -26.05 15.72
N LEU A 350 8.71 -25.07 14.81
CA LEU A 350 8.32 -25.28 13.41
C LEU A 350 9.52 -25.67 12.55
N TRP A 351 10.63 -24.94 12.69
CA TRP A 351 11.80 -25.07 11.82
C TRP A 351 12.50 -26.42 11.99
N SER A 352 12.84 -26.79 13.23
CA SER A 352 13.74 -27.92 13.49
C SER A 352 13.21 -29.25 12.95
N PRO A 353 11.92 -29.63 13.19
CA PRO A 353 11.40 -30.90 12.67
C PRO A 353 11.40 -30.96 11.13
N VAL A 354 11.10 -29.85 10.46
CA VAL A 354 11.08 -29.77 8.99
C VAL A 354 12.51 -29.77 8.44
N PHE A 355 13.43 -29.09 9.12
CA PHE A 355 14.84 -29.02 8.74
C PHE A 355 15.56 -30.37 8.91
N SER A 356 15.31 -31.12 9.98
CA SER A 356 15.86 -32.48 10.13
C SER A 356 15.32 -33.42 9.04
N CYS A 357 14.04 -33.29 8.65
CA CYS A 357 13.50 -33.99 7.48
C CYS A 357 14.26 -33.60 6.20
N TYR A 358 14.47 -32.30 5.96
CA TYR A 358 15.22 -31.80 4.81
C TYR A 358 16.65 -32.36 4.75
N GLN A 359 17.39 -32.28 5.85
CA GLN A 359 18.78 -32.76 5.93
C GLN A 359 18.85 -34.28 5.70
N SER A 360 17.97 -35.05 6.33
CA SER A 360 17.91 -36.51 6.12
C SER A 360 17.57 -36.89 4.68
N LEU A 361 16.70 -36.13 4.00
CA LEU A 361 16.42 -36.34 2.57
C LEU A 361 17.69 -36.12 1.72
N LEU A 362 18.46 -35.07 2.00
CA LEU A 362 19.73 -34.82 1.31
C LEU A 362 20.75 -35.93 1.57
N ASP A 363 20.98 -36.28 2.83
CA ASP A 363 21.96 -37.29 3.25
C ASP A 363 21.63 -38.68 2.67
N SER A 364 20.34 -38.96 2.45
CA SER A 364 19.85 -40.20 1.84
C SER A 364 19.79 -40.14 0.30
N GLY A 365 20.31 -39.08 -0.34
CA GLY A 365 20.34 -38.92 -1.80
C GLY A 365 19.02 -38.48 -2.45
N MET A 366 18.00 -38.13 -1.67
CA MET A 366 16.67 -37.72 -2.13
C MET A 366 16.59 -36.21 -2.41
N VAL A 367 17.55 -35.69 -3.17
CA VAL A 367 17.75 -34.25 -3.41
C VAL A 367 16.54 -33.59 -4.08
N SER A 368 15.88 -34.27 -5.01
CA SER A 368 14.69 -33.74 -5.71
C SER A 368 13.51 -33.53 -4.74
N ILE A 369 13.33 -34.44 -3.78
CA ILE A 369 12.28 -34.37 -2.77
C ILE A 369 12.61 -33.28 -1.74
N ALA A 370 13.87 -33.23 -1.29
CA ALA A 370 14.33 -32.21 -0.35
C ALA A 370 14.06 -30.80 -0.88
N ASN A 371 14.36 -30.53 -2.15
CA ASN A 371 14.23 -29.22 -2.78
C ASN A 371 12.81 -28.92 -3.34
N GLY A 372 11.82 -29.77 -3.07
CA GLY A 372 10.41 -29.56 -3.40
C GLY A 372 9.65 -28.83 -2.28
N ALA A 373 8.53 -29.41 -1.85
CA ALA A 373 7.62 -28.84 -0.86
C ALA A 373 8.28 -28.60 0.52
N THR A 374 9.32 -29.38 0.88
CA THR A 374 10.06 -29.22 2.14
C THR A 374 10.79 -27.87 2.20
N VAL A 375 11.50 -27.49 1.14
CA VAL A 375 12.16 -26.16 1.05
C VAL A 375 11.13 -25.03 1.02
N ASP A 376 10.01 -25.22 0.33
CA ASP A 376 8.94 -24.21 0.30
C ASP A 376 8.38 -23.98 1.71
N LEU A 377 8.18 -25.04 2.51
CA LEU A 377 7.76 -24.92 3.90
C LEU A 377 8.83 -24.23 4.77
N LEU A 378 10.11 -24.57 4.64
CA LEU A 378 11.20 -23.89 5.37
C LEU A 378 11.25 -22.39 5.07
N ARG A 379 11.11 -22.01 3.79
CA ARG A 379 11.05 -20.60 3.36
C ARG A 379 9.83 -19.89 3.93
N ARG A 380 8.66 -20.53 3.97
CA ARG A 380 7.46 -19.98 4.62
C ARG A 380 7.63 -19.82 6.12
N ILE A 381 8.28 -20.77 6.80
CA ILE A 381 8.59 -20.68 8.24
C ILE A 381 9.45 -19.44 8.49
N ARG A 382 10.50 -19.22 7.70
CA ARG A 382 11.38 -18.04 7.85
C ARG A 382 10.67 -16.73 7.57
N CYS A 383 9.88 -16.66 6.50
CA CYS A 383 9.23 -15.42 6.08
C CYS A 383 8.05 -15.00 6.98
N PHE A 384 7.18 -15.95 7.36
CA PHE A 384 5.92 -15.66 8.06
C PHE A 384 5.99 -15.92 9.56
N GLY A 385 6.85 -16.85 10.00
CA GLY A 385 7.00 -17.21 11.41
C GLY A 385 5.71 -17.68 12.08
N VAL A 386 5.71 -17.71 13.41
CA VAL A 386 4.55 -18.19 14.21
C VAL A 386 3.36 -17.22 14.15
N HIS A 387 3.59 -15.96 13.80
CA HIS A 387 2.60 -14.89 13.89
C HIS A 387 2.02 -14.46 12.54
N LEU A 388 2.36 -15.14 11.43
CA LEU A 388 2.01 -14.80 10.04
C LEU A 388 2.65 -13.50 9.54
N VAL A 389 2.40 -12.41 10.25
CA VAL A 389 2.95 -11.08 10.02
C VAL A 389 3.24 -10.42 11.36
N ARG A 390 4.22 -9.52 11.38
CA ARG A 390 4.41 -8.62 12.51
C ARG A 390 3.33 -7.54 12.50
N HIS A 391 2.94 -7.03 13.67
CA HIS A 391 2.02 -5.89 13.76
C HIS A 391 2.74 -4.64 14.26
N ASP A 392 2.63 -3.55 13.51
CA ASP A 392 3.01 -2.24 14.03
C ASP A 392 1.88 -1.66 14.88
N ILE A 393 2.27 -0.93 15.93
CA ILE A 393 1.35 -0.08 16.68
C ILE A 393 1.60 1.36 16.26
N ARG A 394 0.55 2.13 16.00
CA ARG A 394 0.68 3.54 15.63
C ARG A 394 -0.29 4.42 16.41
N GLN A 395 0.21 5.48 17.04
CA GLN A 395 -0.60 6.45 17.80
C GLN A 395 -0.07 7.88 17.60
N ASP A 396 -0.93 8.89 17.76
CA ASP A 396 -0.57 10.31 17.72
C ASP A 396 0.17 10.76 18.98
N SER A 397 1.26 11.54 18.82
CA SER A 397 2.14 12.03 19.90
C SER A 397 1.38 12.78 21.01
N SER A 398 0.27 13.43 20.69
CA SER A 398 -0.56 14.17 21.64
C SER A 398 -1.20 13.25 22.68
N ARG A 399 -1.51 12.00 22.32
CA ARG A 399 -2.12 11.01 23.22
C ARG A 399 -1.14 10.56 24.30
N HIS A 400 0.13 10.39 23.95
CA HIS A 400 1.19 10.09 24.92
C HIS A 400 1.43 11.25 25.86
N SER A 401 1.49 12.48 25.31
CA SER A 401 1.67 13.70 26.10
C SER A 401 0.51 13.92 27.08
N GLN A 402 -0.72 13.60 26.69
CA GLN A 402 -1.90 13.66 27.56
C GLN A 402 -1.80 12.67 28.74
N VAL A 403 -1.38 11.42 28.49
CA VAL A 403 -1.18 10.43 29.55
C VAL A 403 -0.12 10.91 30.55
N LEU A 404 1.02 11.40 30.05
CA LEU A 404 2.08 11.91 30.91
C LEU A 404 1.65 13.14 31.71
N ALA A 405 0.85 14.03 31.11
CA ALA A 405 0.31 15.19 31.82
C ALA A 405 -0.65 14.80 32.93
N GLU A 406 -1.57 13.88 32.65
CA GLU A 406 -2.50 13.37 33.65
C GLU A 406 -1.75 12.68 34.81
N LEU A 407 -0.73 11.87 34.49
CA LEU A 407 0.12 11.21 35.46
C LEU A 407 0.94 12.20 36.30
N CYS A 408 1.59 13.18 35.68
CA CYS A 408 2.39 14.18 36.39
C CYS A 408 1.52 15.06 37.31
N CYS A 409 0.30 15.41 36.88
CA CYS A 409 -0.66 16.10 37.73
C CYS A 409 -1.10 15.25 38.92
N HIS A 410 -1.36 13.95 38.71
CA HIS A 410 -1.72 13.03 39.79
C HIS A 410 -0.60 12.86 40.83
N LEU A 411 0.65 12.93 40.40
CA LEU A 411 1.84 12.80 41.26
C LEU A 411 2.34 14.13 41.84
N ASP A 412 1.58 15.23 41.69
CA ASP A 412 1.96 16.58 42.11
C ASP A 412 3.30 17.08 41.52
N LEU A 413 3.68 16.60 40.33
CA LEU A 413 4.89 17.02 39.60
C LEU A 413 4.64 18.24 38.69
N GLY A 414 3.36 18.56 38.45
CA GLY A 414 2.89 19.66 37.61
C GLY A 414 2.37 19.20 36.24
N ASP A 415 2.01 20.16 35.38
CA ASP A 415 1.45 19.85 34.06
C ASP A 415 2.54 19.70 33.00
N TYR A 416 2.76 18.45 32.55
CA TYR A 416 3.71 18.09 31.50
C TYR A 416 3.48 18.88 30.20
N LEU A 417 2.23 19.23 29.85
CA LEU A 417 1.94 19.97 28.61
C LEU A 417 2.47 21.41 28.64
N GLN A 418 2.59 22.01 29.83
CA GLN A 418 3.10 23.38 29.99
C GLN A 418 4.63 23.43 30.10
N TRP A 419 5.31 22.29 30.19
CA TRP A 419 6.77 22.26 30.26
C TRP A 419 7.38 22.58 28.89
N ASP A 420 8.51 23.28 28.92
CA ASP A 420 9.36 23.41 27.75
C ASP A 420 10.02 22.07 27.39
N GLU A 421 10.56 22.00 26.19
CA GLU A 421 11.14 20.78 25.66
C GLU A 421 12.34 20.27 26.49
N ALA A 422 13.14 21.19 27.05
CA ALA A 422 14.30 20.82 27.86
C ALA A 422 13.88 20.14 29.17
N LYS A 423 12.87 20.71 29.85
CA LYS A 423 12.31 20.13 31.08
C LYS A 423 11.63 18.78 30.82
N LYS A 424 10.91 18.64 29.70
CA LYS A 424 10.34 17.34 29.27
C LYS A 424 11.43 16.28 29.11
N GLN A 425 12.48 16.58 28.34
CA GLN A 425 13.60 15.64 28.14
C GLN A 425 14.28 15.29 29.46
N GLN A 426 14.54 16.28 30.32
CA GLN A 426 15.17 16.04 31.62
C GLN A 426 14.36 15.08 32.48
N PHE A 427 13.04 15.31 32.59
CA PHE A 427 12.13 14.42 33.30
C PHE A 427 12.14 13.01 32.70
N LEU A 428 11.97 12.90 31.38
CA LEU A 428 11.89 11.62 30.68
C LEU A 428 13.18 10.80 30.82
N PHE A 429 14.35 11.42 30.66
CA PHE A 429 15.62 10.73 30.87
C PHE A 429 15.83 10.34 32.33
N SER A 430 15.39 11.16 33.28
CA SER A 430 15.44 10.80 34.70
C SER A 430 14.62 9.55 34.98
N GLU A 431 13.36 9.52 34.54
CA GLU A 431 12.47 8.38 34.79
C GLU A 431 12.83 7.14 33.98
N LEU A 432 13.36 7.29 32.75
CA LEU A 432 13.89 6.16 31.97
C LEU A 432 15.04 5.45 32.69
N ASN A 433 15.88 6.18 33.43
CA ASN A 433 16.98 5.61 34.22
C ASN A 433 16.56 5.17 35.64
N ASN A 434 15.36 5.50 36.08
CA ASN A 434 14.87 5.22 37.43
C ASN A 434 14.29 3.81 37.54
N ASN A 435 14.73 2.99 38.49
CA ASN A 435 14.19 1.64 38.68
C ASN A 435 12.85 1.62 39.44
N ARG A 436 12.46 2.73 40.07
CA ARG A 436 11.17 2.85 40.73
C ARG A 436 10.05 2.97 39.67
N PRO A 437 8.96 2.18 39.77
CA PRO A 437 7.79 2.38 38.92
C PRO A 437 7.18 3.79 39.12
N LEU A 438 6.90 4.46 38.00
CA LEU A 438 6.25 5.76 37.93
C LEU A 438 4.72 5.61 37.97
N ILE A 439 4.17 4.62 37.25
CA ILE A 439 2.72 4.38 37.21
C ILE A 439 2.29 3.61 38.47
N GLY A 440 1.55 4.29 39.35
CA GLY A 440 1.00 3.70 40.57
C GLY A 440 -0.15 2.73 40.27
N ARG A 441 -0.22 1.62 41.02
CA ARG A 441 -1.28 0.59 40.86
C ARG A 441 -2.69 1.11 41.09
N ASP A 442 -2.84 2.12 41.93
CA ASP A 442 -4.15 2.68 42.32
C ASP A 442 -4.53 3.93 41.51
N TRP A 443 -3.71 4.33 40.53
CA TRP A 443 -4.04 5.46 39.67
C TRP A 443 -5.24 5.09 38.78
N LYS A 444 -6.24 5.98 38.76
CA LYS A 444 -7.45 5.86 37.94
C LYS A 444 -7.40 6.90 36.84
N PRO A 445 -6.82 6.59 35.67
CA PRO A 445 -6.75 7.53 34.57
C PRO A 445 -8.14 7.74 33.93
N SER A 446 -8.26 8.79 33.13
CA SER A 446 -9.35 8.99 32.20
C SER A 446 -9.48 7.82 31.22
N SER A 447 -10.66 7.61 30.63
CA SER A 447 -10.86 6.52 29.65
C SER A 447 -9.90 6.62 28.46
N ASP A 448 -9.55 7.83 28.08
CA ASP A 448 -8.62 8.11 26.99
C ASP A 448 -7.18 7.72 27.31
N ALA A 449 -6.72 8.01 28.53
CA ALA A 449 -5.42 7.61 29.01
C ALA A 449 -5.36 6.10 29.32
N GLN A 450 -6.44 5.52 29.88
CA GLN A 450 -6.55 4.08 30.12
C GLN A 450 -6.39 3.29 28.82
N GLU A 451 -7.05 3.69 27.74
CA GLU A 451 -6.93 3.01 26.43
C GLU A 451 -5.48 3.02 25.90
N VAL A 452 -4.74 4.12 26.12
CA VAL A 452 -3.32 4.19 25.76
C VAL A 452 -2.50 3.21 26.61
N LEU A 453 -2.72 3.17 27.92
CA LEU A 453 -2.02 2.24 28.81
C LEU A 453 -2.36 0.77 28.51
N ASP A 454 -3.63 0.45 28.30
CA ASP A 454 -4.08 -0.90 27.93
C ASP A 454 -3.44 -1.38 26.64
N THR A 455 -3.24 -0.46 25.69
CA THR A 455 -2.49 -0.74 24.46
C THR A 455 -1.05 -1.14 24.75
N PHE A 456 -0.35 -0.35 25.57
CA PHE A 456 1.03 -0.64 25.95
C PHE A 456 1.14 -1.94 26.75
N SER A 457 0.15 -2.27 27.59
CA SER A 457 0.04 -3.56 28.27
C SER A 457 -0.11 -4.72 27.29
N VAL A 458 -1.01 -4.62 26.30
CA VAL A 458 -1.15 -5.64 25.23
C VAL A 458 0.19 -5.84 24.51
N VAL A 459 0.91 -4.77 24.18
CA VAL A 459 2.24 -4.81 23.54
C VAL A 459 3.26 -5.50 24.44
N ALA A 460 3.28 -5.19 25.74
CA ALA A 460 4.21 -5.76 26.70
C ALA A 460 4.01 -7.26 26.90
N GLU A 461 2.78 -7.75 26.79
CA GLU A 461 2.43 -9.18 26.88
C GLU A 461 2.84 -9.99 25.64
N GLN A 462 3.08 -9.35 24.49
CA GLN A 462 3.42 -10.06 23.26
C GLN A 462 4.93 -10.35 23.14
N PRO A 463 5.31 -11.48 22.51
CA PRO A 463 6.70 -11.72 22.12
C PRO A 463 7.15 -10.72 21.06
N ARG A 464 8.47 -10.45 21.02
CA ARG A 464 9.07 -9.47 20.10
C ARG A 464 8.75 -9.79 18.63
N GLU A 465 8.67 -11.06 18.29
CA GLU A 465 8.44 -11.60 16.95
C GLU A 465 7.02 -11.36 16.43
N ALA A 466 6.05 -11.07 17.32
CA ALA A 466 4.70 -10.68 16.93
C ALA A 466 4.60 -9.20 16.54
N LEU A 467 5.59 -8.39 16.92
CA LEU A 467 5.54 -6.94 16.84
C LEU A 467 6.53 -6.40 15.80
N GLY A 468 6.13 -5.36 15.09
CA GLY A 468 6.97 -4.64 14.14
C GLY A 468 7.69 -3.49 14.85
N ALA A 469 7.05 -2.33 14.82
CA ALA A 469 7.51 -1.08 15.43
C ALA A 469 6.36 -0.34 16.14
N TYR A 470 6.70 0.59 17.03
CA TYR A 470 5.78 1.60 17.55
C TYR A 470 5.97 2.92 16.80
N VAL A 471 5.04 3.28 15.93
CA VAL A 471 5.07 4.51 15.12
C VAL A 471 4.37 5.65 15.85
N ILE A 472 5.02 6.80 15.91
CA ILE A 472 4.51 8.03 16.53
C ILE A 472 4.11 9.02 15.45
N SER A 473 2.80 9.18 15.25
CA SER A 473 2.25 10.18 14.32
C SER A 473 2.42 11.57 14.93
N MET A 474 2.54 12.59 14.07
CA MET A 474 2.76 13.98 14.45
C MET A 474 3.95 14.13 15.42
N ALA A 475 5.04 13.41 15.16
CA ALA A 475 6.28 13.55 15.94
C ALA A 475 6.98 14.86 15.58
N ARG A 476 7.36 15.65 16.60
CA ARG A 476 7.90 17.01 16.42
C ARG A 476 9.17 17.27 17.22
N GLN A 477 9.34 16.59 18.35
CA GLN A 477 10.40 16.83 19.31
C GLN A 477 10.97 15.53 19.89
N PRO A 478 12.20 15.54 20.44
CA PRO A 478 12.77 14.38 21.12
C PRO A 478 11.87 13.80 22.22
N SER A 479 11.15 14.67 22.96
CA SER A 479 10.24 14.22 24.02
C SER A 479 9.17 13.26 23.54
N ASP A 480 8.73 13.36 22.29
CA ASP A 480 7.68 12.49 21.73
C ASP A 480 8.16 11.03 21.68
N ILE A 481 9.42 10.82 21.27
CA ILE A 481 10.07 9.50 21.21
C ILE A 481 10.30 8.95 22.62
N LEU A 482 10.85 9.79 23.51
CA LEU A 482 11.17 9.40 24.89
C LEU A 482 9.92 9.09 25.71
N ALA A 483 8.81 9.78 25.46
CA ALA A 483 7.52 9.51 26.11
C ALA A 483 7.04 8.08 25.84
N VAL A 484 7.14 7.61 24.59
CA VAL A 484 6.76 6.23 24.24
C VAL A 484 7.71 5.22 24.86
N GLN A 485 9.02 5.49 24.89
CA GLN A 485 9.99 4.62 25.56
C GLN A 485 9.67 4.48 27.05
N LEU A 486 9.31 5.58 27.72
CA LEU A 486 8.91 5.56 29.12
C LEU A 486 7.64 4.74 29.31
N LEU A 487 6.62 4.92 28.47
CA LEU A 487 5.37 4.16 28.57
C LEU A 487 5.59 2.65 28.32
N LEU A 488 6.42 2.25 27.35
CA LEU A 488 6.79 0.84 27.14
C LEU A 488 7.46 0.23 28.38
N LYS A 489 8.38 0.98 29.00
CA LYS A 489 9.05 0.57 30.23
C LYS A 489 8.05 0.42 31.38
N GLU A 490 7.21 1.42 31.61
CA GLU A 490 6.28 1.46 32.74
C GLU A 490 5.17 0.42 32.65
N THR A 491 4.81 -0.05 31.46
CA THR A 491 3.89 -1.18 31.29
C THR A 491 4.58 -2.54 31.26
N GLY A 492 5.89 -2.60 31.53
CA GLY A 492 6.64 -3.85 31.69
C GLY A 492 7.03 -4.54 30.38
N CYS A 493 7.17 -3.81 29.26
CA CYS A 493 7.66 -4.40 28.02
C CYS A 493 9.11 -4.89 28.19
N ALA A 494 9.30 -6.22 28.12
CA ALA A 494 10.58 -6.86 28.42
C ALA A 494 11.62 -6.76 27.28
N HIS A 495 11.20 -6.38 26.08
CA HIS A 495 12.05 -6.30 24.89
C HIS A 495 12.08 -4.88 24.31
N SER A 496 13.15 -4.56 23.59
CA SER A 496 13.27 -3.27 22.91
C SER A 496 12.48 -3.31 21.60
N LEU A 497 11.41 -2.50 21.55
CA LEU A 497 10.61 -2.28 20.36
C LEU A 497 11.12 -1.01 19.64
N PRO A 498 11.34 -1.03 18.31
CA PRO A 498 11.71 0.17 17.56
C PRO A 498 10.63 1.25 17.72
N VAL A 499 10.99 2.38 18.31
CA VAL A 499 10.13 3.57 18.43
C VAL A 499 10.45 4.50 17.26
N VAL A 500 9.46 4.73 16.40
CA VAL A 500 9.64 5.32 15.07
C VAL A 500 8.91 6.66 15.00
N PRO A 501 9.63 7.80 14.99
CA PRO A 501 8.99 9.09 14.73
C PRO A 501 8.53 9.15 13.27
N LEU A 502 7.27 9.55 13.05
CA LEU A 502 6.73 9.91 11.74
C LEU A 502 6.74 11.43 11.60
N PHE A 503 7.66 11.92 10.75
CA PHE A 503 7.70 13.33 10.35
C PHE A 503 6.82 13.54 9.13
N GLU A 504 5.69 14.23 9.31
CA GLU A 504 4.63 14.30 8.30
C GLU A 504 4.21 15.72 7.88
N THR A 505 4.77 16.78 8.49
CA THR A 505 4.61 18.17 8.02
C THR A 505 5.91 18.70 7.44
N LEU A 506 5.84 19.80 6.67
CA LEU A 506 7.04 20.43 6.11
C LEU A 506 8.02 20.88 7.20
N ASP A 507 7.51 21.49 8.27
CA ASP A 507 8.32 21.97 9.38
C ASP A 507 8.95 20.81 10.16
N ASP A 508 8.21 19.72 10.35
CA ASP A 508 8.71 18.54 11.05
C ASP A 508 9.79 17.81 10.23
N LEU A 509 9.63 17.70 8.91
CA LEU A 509 10.66 17.16 8.01
C LEU A 509 11.95 17.99 8.05
N ASN A 510 11.83 19.32 8.01
CA ASN A 510 12.99 20.22 8.10
C ASN A 510 13.67 20.14 9.48
N ARG A 511 12.93 19.85 10.55
CA ARG A 511 13.47 19.72 11.92
C ARG A 511 13.99 18.32 12.24
N ALA A 512 13.61 17.29 11.47
CA ALA A 512 13.95 15.90 11.75
C ALA A 512 15.45 15.65 12.06
N PRO A 513 16.42 16.21 11.30
CA PRO A 513 17.84 16.00 11.58
C PRO A 513 18.27 16.58 12.93
N ASP A 514 17.71 17.71 13.35
CA ASP A 514 18.00 18.33 14.65
C ASP A 514 17.40 17.51 15.81
N VAL A 515 16.18 16.99 15.62
CA VAL A 515 15.53 16.09 16.60
C VAL A 515 16.38 14.84 16.82
N VAL A 516 16.77 14.17 15.73
CA VAL A 516 17.60 12.96 15.81
C VAL A 516 18.99 13.28 16.37
N THR A 517 19.61 14.39 15.97
CA THR A 517 20.91 14.82 16.55
C THR A 517 20.83 15.00 18.06
N LYS A 518 19.75 15.60 18.59
CA LYS A 518 19.56 15.77 20.04
C LYS A 518 19.41 14.43 20.76
N LEU A 519 18.69 13.47 20.17
CA LEU A 519 18.55 12.12 20.72
C LEU A 519 19.88 11.37 20.73
N LEU A 520 20.61 11.35 19.60
CA LEU A 520 21.86 10.60 19.45
C LEU A 520 23.04 11.20 20.23
N LYS A 521 22.96 12.46 20.67
CA LYS A 521 23.93 13.04 21.62
C LYS A 521 23.87 12.39 23.01
N ASN A 522 22.79 11.70 23.34
CA ASN A 522 22.66 10.97 24.59
C ASN A 522 23.11 9.51 24.38
N GLU A 523 24.28 9.15 24.93
CA GLU A 523 24.83 7.78 24.81
C GLU A 523 23.92 6.72 25.44
N GLY A 524 23.16 7.07 26.49
CA GLY A 524 22.16 6.17 27.07
C GLY A 524 21.02 5.85 26.09
N TYR A 525 20.58 6.83 25.31
CA TYR A 525 19.59 6.61 24.25
C TYR A 525 20.16 5.75 23.11
N LYS A 526 21.39 6.02 22.66
CA LYS A 526 22.06 5.20 21.62
C LYS A 526 22.17 3.73 22.02
N SER A 527 22.65 3.49 23.25
CA SER A 527 22.74 2.14 23.79
C SER A 527 21.37 1.47 23.91
N PHE A 528 20.32 2.21 24.28
CA PHE A 528 18.95 1.67 24.38
C PHE A 528 18.39 1.20 23.03
N ILE A 529 18.71 1.90 21.94
CA ILE A 529 18.27 1.53 20.59
C ILE A 529 19.22 0.55 19.89
N ASN A 530 20.26 0.06 20.58
CA ASN A 530 21.29 -0.83 20.02
C ASN A 530 21.89 -0.30 18.71
N ASP A 531 22.17 1.01 18.66
CA ASP A 531 22.71 1.70 17.48
C ASP A 531 21.88 1.51 16.20
N GLN A 532 20.58 1.23 16.32
CA GLN A 532 19.63 1.09 15.22
C GLN A 532 18.46 2.06 15.37
N LEU A 533 18.32 2.98 14.42
CA LEU A 533 17.21 3.92 14.38
C LEU A 533 16.34 3.64 13.16
N MET A 534 15.03 3.74 13.35
CA MET A 534 14.08 3.75 12.24
C MET A 534 13.30 5.06 12.28
N VAL A 535 13.19 5.73 11.13
CA VAL A 535 12.44 6.98 10.97
C VAL A 535 11.42 6.81 9.87
N MET A 536 10.18 7.24 10.11
CA MET A 536 9.13 7.20 9.10
C MET A 536 8.96 8.56 8.41
N ILE A 537 8.87 8.53 7.09
CA ILE A 537 8.68 9.73 6.25
C ILE A 537 7.24 9.78 5.73
N GLY A 538 6.52 10.85 6.08
CA GLY A 538 5.15 11.10 5.63
C GLY A 538 5.10 11.77 4.26
N TYR A 539 4.44 11.14 3.29
CA TYR A 539 4.31 11.69 1.94
C TYR A 539 3.05 12.53 1.75
N SER A 540 1.89 11.89 1.91
CA SER A 540 0.59 12.50 1.59
C SER A 540 0.27 13.71 2.47
N ASP A 541 0.57 13.63 3.76
CA ASP A 541 0.26 14.70 4.71
C ASP A 541 1.16 15.93 4.50
N SER A 542 2.44 15.74 4.14
CA SER A 542 3.33 16.85 3.79
C SER A 542 2.91 17.53 2.49
N ALA A 543 2.48 16.75 1.49
CA ALA A 543 1.94 17.30 0.25
C ALA A 543 0.63 18.07 0.47
N LYS A 544 -0.22 17.63 1.41
CA LYS A 544 -1.43 18.38 1.82
C LYS A 544 -1.10 19.69 2.55
N ASP A 545 0.04 19.77 3.24
CA ASP A 545 0.45 20.99 3.95
C ASP A 545 1.10 22.04 3.02
N ALA A 546 1.91 21.59 2.06
CA ALA A 546 2.83 22.45 1.32
C ALA A 546 2.80 22.29 -0.21
N GLY A 547 2.00 21.37 -0.76
CA GLY A 547 2.04 20.99 -2.17
C GLY A 547 3.13 19.95 -2.48
N VAL A 548 2.95 19.20 -3.57
CA VAL A 548 3.75 18.00 -3.89
C VAL A 548 5.24 18.28 -4.14
N MET A 549 5.57 19.41 -4.77
CA MET A 549 6.96 19.75 -5.12
C MET A 549 7.78 20.09 -3.87
N ALA A 550 7.26 21.00 -3.03
CA ALA A 550 7.90 21.36 -1.78
C ALA A 550 8.02 20.18 -0.82
N ALA A 551 6.96 19.38 -0.69
CA ALA A 551 6.98 18.18 0.15
C ALA A 551 8.02 17.16 -0.32
N SER A 552 8.07 16.87 -1.63
CA SER A 552 9.04 15.91 -2.18
C SER A 552 10.48 16.38 -1.98
N TRP A 553 10.76 17.67 -2.15
CA TRP A 553 12.09 18.22 -1.91
C TRP A 553 12.49 18.17 -0.44
N ALA A 554 11.58 18.53 0.46
CA ALA A 554 11.80 18.43 1.90
C ALA A 554 12.09 16.98 2.32
N GLN A 555 11.38 16.01 1.76
CA GLN A 555 11.62 14.58 2.01
C GLN A 555 12.98 14.12 1.53
N TYR A 556 13.42 14.57 0.34
CA TYR A 556 14.75 14.23 -0.18
C TYR A 556 15.84 14.77 0.75
N ARG A 557 15.78 16.06 1.11
CA ARG A 557 16.74 16.70 2.02
C ARG A 557 16.74 16.07 3.41
N ALA A 558 15.55 15.81 3.98
CA ALA A 558 15.44 15.22 5.30
C ALA A 558 16.08 13.82 5.35
N GLN A 559 15.83 12.97 4.35
CA GLN A 559 16.43 11.64 4.26
C GLN A 559 17.96 11.72 4.17
N GLU A 560 18.49 12.56 3.28
CA GLU A 560 19.94 12.77 3.14
C GLU A 560 20.59 13.26 4.44
N GLN A 561 19.99 14.27 5.08
CA GLN A 561 20.50 14.82 6.34
C GLN A 561 20.39 13.83 7.51
N LEU A 562 19.34 13.01 7.55
CA LEU A 562 19.18 11.95 8.54
C LEU A 562 20.25 10.86 8.37
N LEU A 563 20.55 10.46 7.13
CA LEU A 563 21.64 9.52 6.82
C LEU A 563 22.98 10.09 7.30
N ASP A 564 23.26 11.37 7.01
CA ASP A 564 24.49 12.04 7.45
C ASP A 564 24.59 12.19 8.98
N VAL A 565 23.47 12.47 9.66
CA VAL A 565 23.42 12.50 11.13
C VAL A 565 23.73 11.11 11.68
N CYS A 566 23.02 10.07 11.22
CA CYS A 566 23.20 8.72 11.76
C CYS A 566 24.61 8.19 11.49
N ARG A 567 25.18 8.46 10.31
CA ARG A 567 26.58 8.11 9.98
C ARG A 567 27.59 8.77 10.93
N ARG A 568 27.37 10.04 11.33
CA ARG A 568 28.27 10.73 12.27
C ARG A 568 28.25 10.18 13.69
N TYR A 569 27.19 9.49 14.08
CA TYR A 569 27.03 8.88 15.42
C TYR A 569 27.14 7.35 15.40
N ASP A 570 27.57 6.76 14.27
CA ASP A 570 27.69 5.31 14.06
C ASP A 570 26.37 4.53 14.28
N VAL A 571 25.24 5.13 13.91
CA VAL A 571 23.91 4.54 14.01
C VAL A 571 23.43 4.08 12.64
N THR A 572 22.91 2.85 12.56
CA THR A 572 22.28 2.33 11.34
C THR A 572 20.86 2.91 11.22
N LEU A 573 20.56 3.57 10.10
CA LEU A 573 19.24 4.17 9.83
C LEU A 573 18.44 3.33 8.84
N THR A 574 17.26 2.87 9.26
CA THR A 574 16.22 2.36 8.35
C THR A 574 15.18 3.44 8.09
N LEU A 575 14.98 3.79 6.81
CA LEU A 575 13.91 4.69 6.39
C LEU A 575 12.63 3.89 6.14
N PHE A 576 11.57 4.26 6.87
CA PHE A 576 10.23 3.69 6.68
C PHE A 576 9.40 4.64 5.81
N HIS A 577 9.12 4.22 4.58
CA HIS A 577 8.37 5.01 3.61
C HIS A 577 6.85 4.87 3.82
N GLY A 578 6.18 5.98 4.16
CA GLY A 578 4.74 6.03 4.37
C GLY A 578 3.87 6.09 3.12
N ARG A 579 2.55 6.20 3.33
CA ARG A 579 1.53 6.25 2.29
C ARG A 579 1.68 7.48 1.36
N GLY A 580 1.57 7.25 0.06
CA GLY A 580 1.39 8.28 -0.97
C GLY A 580 2.66 8.76 -1.67
N GLY A 581 3.82 8.21 -1.34
CA GLY A 581 5.01 8.39 -2.17
C GLY A 581 4.86 7.66 -3.50
N SER A 582 5.62 8.08 -4.51
CA SER A 582 5.70 7.37 -5.80
C SER A 582 6.05 5.89 -5.66
N ILE A 583 6.78 5.53 -4.59
CA ILE A 583 7.14 4.15 -4.25
C ILE A 583 5.89 3.31 -3.95
N GLY A 584 5.02 3.79 -3.06
CA GLY A 584 3.83 3.04 -2.61
C GLY A 584 2.69 3.03 -3.62
N ARG A 585 2.59 4.05 -4.48
CA ARG A 585 1.42 4.27 -5.34
C ARG A 585 1.51 3.77 -6.77
N GLY A 586 2.67 3.32 -7.24
CA GLY A 586 2.82 2.87 -8.63
C GLY A 586 2.45 3.95 -9.67
N GLY A 587 2.63 5.24 -9.32
CA GLY A 587 2.34 6.40 -10.18
C GLY A 587 3.45 6.65 -11.20
N ALA A 588 4.67 6.83 -10.70
CA ALA A 588 5.85 6.40 -11.42
C ALA A 588 6.02 4.88 -11.16
N PRO A 589 6.65 4.11 -12.07
CA PRO A 589 7.03 2.74 -11.77
C PRO A 589 7.71 2.68 -10.38
N ALA A 590 7.20 1.85 -9.47
CA ALA A 590 7.70 1.80 -8.08
C ALA A 590 9.23 1.58 -8.02
N HIS A 591 9.75 0.86 -9.01
CA HIS A 591 11.17 0.69 -9.31
C HIS A 591 11.90 2.04 -9.50
N ALA A 592 11.49 2.87 -10.46
CA ALA A 592 12.09 4.19 -10.70
C ALA A 592 12.00 5.10 -9.46
N ALA A 593 10.92 5.01 -8.70
CA ALA A 593 10.76 5.78 -7.46
C ALA A 593 11.79 5.40 -6.38
N LEU A 594 12.15 4.12 -6.28
CA LEU A 594 13.17 3.64 -5.36
C LEU A 594 14.58 4.04 -5.80
N LEU A 595 14.88 3.93 -7.09
CA LEU A 595 16.15 4.40 -7.67
C LEU A 595 16.34 5.91 -7.55
N SER A 596 15.25 6.65 -7.34
CA SER A 596 15.26 8.10 -7.21
C SER A 596 15.49 8.63 -5.78
N GLN A 597 15.62 7.74 -4.79
CA GLN A 597 15.91 8.13 -3.41
C GLN A 597 17.36 8.64 -3.26
N PRO A 598 17.69 9.37 -2.17
CA PRO A 598 19.06 9.78 -1.89
C PRO A 598 20.02 8.57 -1.81
N PRO A 599 21.29 8.73 -2.22
CA PRO A 599 22.31 7.68 -2.06
C PRO A 599 22.39 7.15 -0.62
N GLY A 600 22.50 5.84 -0.48
CA GLY A 600 22.57 5.18 0.83
C GLY A 600 21.22 4.95 1.54
N SER A 601 20.10 5.46 1.01
CA SER A 601 18.79 5.37 1.69
C SER A 601 18.26 3.94 1.88
N LEU A 602 18.74 2.97 1.07
CA LEU A 602 18.30 1.58 1.08
C LEU A 602 19.38 0.60 1.62
N GLN A 603 20.49 1.12 2.16
CA GLN A 603 21.58 0.29 2.70
C GLN A 603 21.13 -0.59 3.88
N ALA A 604 20.25 -0.06 4.74
CA ALA A 604 19.67 -0.80 5.86
C ALA A 604 18.37 -1.57 5.49
N GLY A 605 18.08 -1.70 4.19
CA GLY A 605 16.87 -2.33 3.67
C GLY A 605 15.77 -1.34 3.30
N LEU A 606 14.78 -1.85 2.57
CA LEU A 606 13.56 -1.15 2.19
C LEU A 606 12.45 -1.51 3.17
N ARG A 607 11.85 -0.52 3.83
CA ARG A 607 10.57 -0.70 4.53
C ARG A 607 9.54 0.26 3.96
N VAL A 608 8.44 -0.26 3.43
CA VAL A 608 7.44 0.55 2.71
C VAL A 608 6.02 0.14 3.07
N THR A 609 5.15 1.14 3.22
CA THR A 609 3.71 0.92 3.36
C THR A 609 3.08 0.57 2.01
N GLU A 610 2.50 -0.62 1.90
CA GLU A 610 1.62 -0.98 0.79
C GLU A 610 0.19 -0.54 1.10
N GLN A 611 -0.33 0.34 0.26
CA GLN A 611 -1.68 0.89 0.44
C GLN A 611 -2.72 -0.18 0.12
N GLY A 612 -3.81 -0.25 0.87
CA GLY A 612 -4.81 -1.29 0.63
C GLY A 612 -5.38 -1.28 -0.81
N GLU A 613 -5.50 -0.11 -1.44
CA GLU A 613 -5.88 0.01 -2.85
C GLU A 613 -4.86 -0.59 -3.84
N THR A 614 -3.58 -0.64 -3.47
CA THR A 614 -2.52 -1.24 -4.29
C THR A 614 -2.24 -2.69 -3.95
N ILE A 615 -2.55 -3.15 -2.73
CA ILE A 615 -2.33 -4.54 -2.30
C ILE A 615 -2.95 -5.52 -3.30
N ARG A 616 -4.18 -5.29 -3.75
CA ARG A 616 -4.82 -6.16 -4.75
C ARG A 616 -4.06 -6.18 -6.08
N ALA A 617 -3.66 -5.00 -6.55
CA ALA A 617 -3.00 -4.84 -7.84
C ALA A 617 -1.54 -5.30 -7.87
N LYS A 618 -0.87 -5.41 -6.70
CA LYS A 618 0.54 -5.82 -6.58
C LYS A 618 0.72 -7.22 -5.98
N LEU A 619 -0.10 -7.55 -4.99
CA LEU A 619 0.06 -8.72 -4.12
C LEU A 619 -1.17 -9.64 -4.12
N GLY A 620 -2.27 -9.28 -4.79
CA GLY A 620 -3.53 -10.02 -4.73
C GLY A 620 -3.52 -11.37 -5.46
N LEU A 621 -2.70 -11.52 -6.50
CA LEU A 621 -2.52 -12.75 -7.26
C LEU A 621 -1.06 -13.19 -7.19
N SER A 622 -0.82 -14.50 -7.06
CA SER A 622 0.54 -15.06 -6.88
C SER A 622 1.49 -14.63 -8.01
N ALA A 623 1.04 -14.71 -9.27
CA ALA A 623 1.84 -14.34 -10.44
C ALA A 623 2.30 -12.86 -10.40
N ILE A 624 1.43 -11.96 -9.93
CA ILE A 624 1.73 -10.53 -9.83
C ILE A 624 2.60 -10.25 -8.60
N ALA A 625 2.35 -10.93 -7.49
CA ALA A 625 3.17 -10.82 -6.28
C ALA A 625 4.63 -11.20 -6.57
N ILE A 626 4.87 -12.31 -7.29
CA ILE A 626 6.22 -12.76 -7.69
C ILE A 626 6.95 -11.67 -8.49
N LYS A 627 6.27 -11.05 -9.47
CA LYS A 627 6.82 -9.93 -10.26
C LYS A 627 7.13 -8.72 -9.39
N THR A 628 6.22 -8.37 -8.48
CA THR A 628 6.38 -7.24 -7.57
C THR A 628 7.61 -7.43 -6.66
N LEU A 629 7.81 -8.63 -6.10
CA LEU A 629 8.96 -8.93 -5.26
C LEU A 629 10.28 -8.88 -6.05
N ALA A 630 10.28 -9.31 -7.31
CA ALA A 630 11.44 -9.18 -8.20
C ALA A 630 11.77 -7.72 -8.51
N LEU A 631 10.77 -6.87 -8.78
CA LEU A 631 10.97 -5.44 -9.03
C LEU A 631 11.50 -4.70 -7.79
N TYR A 632 11.05 -5.07 -6.59
CA TYR A 632 11.63 -4.52 -5.35
C TYR A 632 13.08 -4.96 -5.15
N THR A 633 13.37 -6.23 -5.42
CA THR A 633 14.73 -6.78 -5.33
C THR A 633 15.68 -6.07 -6.29
N ASP A 634 15.26 -5.94 -7.55
CA ASP A 634 15.96 -5.20 -8.58
C ASP A 634 16.28 -3.77 -8.14
N ALA A 635 15.26 -3.02 -7.73
CA ALA A 635 15.42 -1.63 -7.31
C ALA A 635 16.38 -1.47 -6.11
N VAL A 636 16.31 -2.35 -5.11
CA VAL A 636 17.19 -2.30 -3.93
C VAL A 636 18.63 -2.64 -4.31
N LEU A 637 18.85 -3.67 -5.14
CA LEU A 637 20.20 -4.04 -5.60
C LEU A 637 20.85 -2.92 -6.41
N GLN A 638 20.13 -2.35 -7.38
CA GLN A 638 20.64 -1.24 -8.17
C GLN A 638 20.93 -0.01 -7.31
N ALA A 639 19.99 0.39 -6.45
CA ALA A 639 20.18 1.55 -5.58
C ALA A 639 21.39 1.43 -4.65
N ASN A 640 21.70 0.21 -4.18
CA ASN A 640 22.81 -0.04 -3.26
C ASN A 640 24.16 -0.24 -3.96
N LEU A 641 24.19 -0.67 -5.22
CA LEU A 641 25.43 -1.05 -5.91
C LEU A 641 25.83 -0.09 -7.05
N LEU A 642 24.87 0.58 -7.68
CA LEU A 642 25.13 1.51 -8.79
C LEU A 642 24.97 2.98 -8.38
N GLU A 643 24.52 3.24 -7.14
CA GLU A 643 24.22 4.53 -6.49
C GLU A 643 23.75 5.68 -7.41
N PRO A 644 22.55 6.26 -7.19
CA PRO A 644 22.10 7.38 -8.00
C PRO A 644 23.03 8.60 -7.87
N PRO A 645 23.13 9.46 -8.91
CA PRO A 645 24.00 10.63 -8.85
C PRO A 645 23.57 11.60 -7.75
N SER A 646 24.54 12.07 -6.97
CA SER A 646 24.32 13.13 -5.98
C SER A 646 24.02 14.46 -6.68
N PRO A 647 22.99 15.23 -6.24
CA PRO A 647 22.63 16.45 -6.94
C PRO A 647 23.65 17.55 -6.72
N SER A 648 23.97 18.26 -7.82
CA SER A 648 24.89 19.39 -7.80
C SER A 648 24.37 20.55 -6.94
N VAL A 649 25.26 21.43 -6.48
CA VAL A 649 24.87 22.64 -5.72
C VAL A 649 23.88 23.51 -6.51
N ARG A 650 24.04 23.57 -7.85
CA ARG A 650 23.12 24.32 -8.73
C ARG A 650 21.73 23.68 -8.77
N TRP A 651 21.64 22.35 -8.88
CA TRP A 651 20.35 21.63 -8.86
C TRP A 651 19.62 21.83 -7.52
N ARG A 652 20.35 21.79 -6.41
CA ARG A 652 19.80 22.05 -5.06
C ARG A 652 19.23 23.47 -4.95
N ALA A 653 19.99 24.48 -5.40
CA ALA A 653 19.53 25.86 -5.38
C ALA A 653 18.28 26.08 -6.26
N ALA A 654 18.22 25.43 -7.43
CA ALA A 654 17.03 25.45 -8.28
C ALA A 654 15.82 24.79 -7.59
N MET A 655 16.02 23.64 -6.94
CA MET A 655 14.97 22.98 -6.17
C MET A 655 14.50 23.78 -4.95
N ASP A 656 15.38 24.49 -4.26
CA ASP A 656 15.00 25.39 -3.16
C ASP A 656 14.08 26.51 -3.66
N LYS A 657 14.41 27.13 -4.80
CA LYS A 657 13.54 28.13 -5.47
C LYS A 657 12.20 27.50 -5.88
N LEU A 658 12.23 26.34 -6.54
CA LEU A 658 11.04 25.64 -7.01
C LEU A 658 10.11 25.26 -5.85
N SER A 659 10.68 24.78 -4.75
CA SER A 659 9.98 24.42 -3.52
C SER A 659 9.28 25.65 -2.91
N ALA A 660 9.99 26.77 -2.76
CA ALA A 660 9.41 27.99 -2.21
C ALA A 660 8.27 28.55 -3.09
N LEU A 661 8.49 28.63 -4.41
CA LEU A 661 7.48 29.11 -5.36
C LEU A 661 6.23 28.22 -5.38
N SER A 662 6.42 26.90 -5.45
CA SER A 662 5.30 25.94 -5.49
C SER A 662 4.50 25.93 -4.19
N CYS A 663 5.18 26.03 -3.03
CA CYS A 663 4.51 26.09 -1.73
C CYS A 663 3.65 27.35 -1.58
N ASN A 664 4.18 28.50 -1.99
CA ASN A 664 3.44 29.77 -1.95
C ASN A 664 2.21 29.70 -2.86
N SER A 665 2.36 29.23 -4.10
CA SER A 665 1.23 29.03 -5.02
C SER A 665 0.17 28.06 -4.47
N TYR A 666 0.60 26.98 -3.82
CA TYR A 666 -0.31 26.02 -3.20
C TYR A 666 -1.09 26.65 -2.03
N ARG A 667 -0.39 27.28 -1.08
CA ARG A 667 -1.00 27.88 0.13
C ARG A 667 -1.88 29.08 -0.19
N ALA A 668 -1.54 29.86 -1.22
CA ALA A 668 -2.38 30.96 -1.71
C ALA A 668 -3.80 30.50 -2.07
N ILE A 669 -3.94 29.31 -2.66
CA ILE A 669 -5.25 28.74 -2.99
C ILE A 669 -5.86 27.97 -1.81
N VAL A 670 -5.08 27.09 -1.17
CA VAL A 670 -5.64 26.12 -0.21
C VAL A 670 -5.86 26.70 1.18
N LYS A 671 -5.00 27.63 1.62
CA LYS A 671 -5.03 28.22 2.97
C LYS A 671 -5.51 29.67 2.98
N GLU A 672 -5.05 30.49 2.05
CA GLU A 672 -5.26 31.95 2.08
C GLU A 672 -6.58 32.37 1.41
N ASN A 673 -7.03 31.65 0.38
CA ASN A 673 -8.30 31.93 -0.29
C ASN A 673 -9.49 31.47 0.59
N THR A 674 -10.24 32.44 1.11
CA THR A 674 -11.37 32.23 2.03
C THR A 674 -12.53 31.45 1.39
N ASP A 675 -12.68 31.53 0.07
CA ASP A 675 -13.77 30.89 -0.67
C ASP A 675 -13.45 29.44 -1.06
N PHE A 676 -12.18 29.02 -0.92
CA PHE A 676 -11.73 27.73 -1.42
C PHE A 676 -12.38 26.55 -0.71
N VAL A 677 -12.54 26.60 0.61
CA VAL A 677 -13.17 25.52 1.38
C VAL A 677 -14.63 25.32 0.96
N GLU A 678 -15.31 26.40 0.62
CA GLU A 678 -16.68 26.34 0.14
C GLU A 678 -16.75 25.80 -1.28
N TYR A 679 -15.90 26.30 -2.18
CA TYR A 679 -15.75 25.77 -3.54
C TYR A 679 -15.48 24.27 -3.52
N PHE A 680 -14.55 23.81 -2.69
CA PHE A 680 -14.20 22.41 -2.52
C PHE A 680 -15.41 21.53 -2.17
N ARG A 681 -16.29 21.98 -1.27
CA ARG A 681 -17.48 21.22 -0.85
C ARG A 681 -18.53 21.12 -1.96
N PHE A 682 -18.66 22.15 -2.79
CA PHE A 682 -19.58 22.12 -3.92
C PHE A 682 -19.03 21.33 -5.11
N ALA A 683 -17.77 21.57 -5.48
CA ALA A 683 -17.12 21.02 -6.67
C ALA A 683 -16.72 19.54 -6.53
N THR A 684 -16.77 18.97 -5.33
CA THR A 684 -16.39 17.58 -5.05
C THR A 684 -17.46 16.84 -4.25
N PRO A 685 -17.47 15.50 -4.27
CA PRO A 685 -18.37 14.70 -3.42
C PRO A 685 -17.80 14.45 -2.01
N GLU A 686 -17.01 15.37 -1.43
CA GLU A 686 -16.38 15.17 -0.10
C GLU A 686 -17.40 14.85 1.00
N GLN A 687 -18.54 15.55 0.98
CA GLN A 687 -19.57 15.39 1.99
C GLN A 687 -20.26 14.01 1.88
N GLU A 688 -20.48 13.54 0.65
CA GLU A 688 -21.05 12.24 0.36
C GLU A 688 -20.07 11.12 0.71
N LEU A 689 -18.77 11.30 0.42
CA LEU A 689 -17.71 10.35 0.78
C LEU A 689 -17.67 10.06 2.29
N ALA A 690 -17.87 11.08 3.14
CA ALA A 690 -17.88 10.89 4.58
C ALA A 690 -19.04 9.99 5.09
N LYS A 691 -20.14 9.92 4.33
CA LYS A 691 -21.33 9.13 4.67
C LYS A 691 -21.23 7.67 4.22
N LEU A 692 -20.37 7.37 3.26
CA LEU A 692 -20.17 6.01 2.77
C LEU A 692 -19.57 5.11 3.85
N PRO A 693 -19.90 3.81 3.86
CA PRO A 693 -19.28 2.83 4.76
C PRO A 693 -17.84 2.46 4.32
N LEU A 694 -17.00 3.48 4.12
CA LEU A 694 -15.60 3.36 3.69
C LEU A 694 -14.69 3.09 4.90
N GLY A 695 -14.10 1.89 4.94
CA GLY A 695 -13.14 1.48 5.97
C GLY A 695 -13.69 1.58 7.41
N SER A 696 -12.86 1.16 8.37
CA SER A 696 -13.17 1.27 9.79
C SER A 696 -12.99 2.70 10.35
N ARG A 697 -12.28 3.57 9.62
CA ARG A 697 -11.82 4.88 10.09
C ARG A 697 -12.80 6.03 9.79
N PRO A 698 -12.95 7.03 10.69
CA PRO A 698 -13.63 8.28 10.37
C PRO A 698 -12.86 9.14 9.33
N ALA A 699 -13.60 9.92 8.54
CA ALA A 699 -13.02 10.78 7.49
C ALA A 699 -12.31 12.04 8.02
N ARG A 700 -12.68 12.53 9.22
CA ARG A 700 -12.10 13.74 9.84
C ARG A 700 -11.59 13.44 11.25
N ARG A 701 -10.58 14.20 11.70
CA ARG A 701 -10.08 14.15 13.08
C ARG A 701 -11.01 14.86 14.07
N LYS A 702 -11.72 15.91 13.63
CA LYS A 702 -12.74 16.66 14.38
C LYS A 702 -13.91 17.01 13.46
N ASN A 703 -15.14 17.02 13.99
CA ASN A 703 -16.36 17.25 13.20
C ASN A 703 -16.51 18.72 12.72
N SER A 704 -15.88 19.69 13.40
CA SER A 704 -15.82 21.10 13.01
C SER A 704 -14.39 21.49 12.62
N GLY A 705 -14.17 21.89 11.36
CA GLY A 705 -12.85 22.34 10.89
C GLY A 705 -12.74 22.56 9.38
N GLY A 706 -11.66 23.26 8.97
CA GLY A 706 -11.23 23.47 7.59
C GLY A 706 -10.41 22.31 7.02
N ILE A 707 -9.59 22.56 6.00
CA ILE A 707 -8.79 21.53 5.31
C ILE A 707 -7.75 20.90 6.24
N GLU A 708 -7.28 21.60 7.28
CA GLU A 708 -6.34 21.00 8.24
C GLU A 708 -6.96 19.84 9.03
N SER A 709 -8.28 19.87 9.24
CA SER A 709 -9.02 18.79 9.92
C SER A 709 -9.32 17.59 9.03
N LEU A 710 -9.22 17.77 7.70
CA LEU A 710 -9.42 16.73 6.70
C LEU A 710 -8.14 15.90 6.55
N ARG A 711 -8.31 14.59 6.50
CA ARG A 711 -7.20 13.64 6.28
C ARG A 711 -6.77 13.62 4.82
N ALA A 712 -5.53 13.19 4.56
CA ALA A 712 -4.99 13.13 3.21
C ALA A 712 -5.78 12.21 2.25
N ILE A 713 -6.34 11.10 2.73
CA ILE A 713 -7.10 10.17 1.87
C ILE A 713 -8.40 10.83 1.35
N PRO A 714 -9.33 11.32 2.20
CA PRO A 714 -10.50 12.05 1.71
C PRO A 714 -10.16 13.27 0.84
N TRP A 715 -9.07 13.96 1.15
CA TRP A 715 -8.58 15.09 0.36
C TRP A 715 -8.27 14.70 -1.08
N ILE A 716 -7.41 13.70 -1.29
CA ILE A 716 -7.02 13.22 -2.63
C ILE A 716 -8.22 12.61 -3.35
N PHE A 717 -9.03 11.86 -2.63
CA PHE A 717 -10.13 11.10 -3.22
C PHE A 717 -11.24 12.01 -3.73
N ALA A 718 -11.61 13.06 -2.99
CA ALA A 718 -12.62 14.03 -3.41
C ALA A 718 -12.26 14.71 -4.75
N TRP A 719 -11.01 15.13 -4.92
CA TRP A 719 -10.52 15.71 -6.18
C TRP A 719 -10.26 14.69 -7.29
N SER A 720 -10.11 13.42 -6.94
CA SER A 720 -10.04 12.36 -7.94
C SER A 720 -11.39 12.13 -8.59
N GLN A 721 -12.47 12.21 -7.81
CA GLN A 721 -13.84 12.04 -8.31
C GLN A 721 -14.22 13.10 -9.35
N ASN A 722 -13.89 14.38 -9.13
CA ASN A 722 -14.22 15.46 -10.07
C ASN A 722 -13.21 15.62 -11.22
N ARG A 723 -12.22 14.73 -11.31
CA ARG A 723 -11.21 14.68 -12.39
C ARG A 723 -10.27 15.90 -12.46
N LEU A 724 -10.24 16.76 -11.45
CA LEU A 724 -9.28 17.86 -11.39
C LEU A 724 -7.94 17.44 -10.79
N MET A 725 -7.90 16.40 -9.95
CA MET A 725 -6.67 15.88 -9.31
C MET A 725 -5.85 16.95 -8.57
N LEU A 726 -6.49 18.04 -8.13
CA LEU A 726 -5.85 19.26 -7.63
C LEU A 726 -4.69 19.03 -6.64
N PRO A 727 -4.80 18.12 -5.64
CA PRO A 727 -3.76 17.91 -4.64
C PRO A 727 -2.42 17.46 -5.22
N ALA A 728 -2.43 16.83 -6.40
CA ALA A 728 -1.29 16.13 -6.95
C ALA A 728 -0.44 16.99 -7.90
N TRP A 729 -0.86 18.20 -8.24
CA TRP A 729 -0.14 19.08 -9.18
C TRP A 729 -0.12 20.56 -8.78
N LEU A 730 -1.04 21.03 -7.92
CA LEU A 730 -1.18 22.44 -7.61
C LEU A 730 0.15 23.05 -7.12
N GLY A 731 0.55 24.14 -7.76
CA GLY A 731 1.77 24.90 -7.47
C GLY A 731 3.03 24.40 -8.20
N ALA A 732 3.05 23.14 -8.67
CA ALA A 732 4.23 22.58 -9.32
C ALA A 732 4.51 23.20 -10.70
N GLY A 733 3.52 23.20 -11.60
CA GLY A 733 3.73 23.71 -12.96
C GLY A 733 3.91 25.22 -13.02
N GLN A 734 3.17 26.00 -12.21
CA GLN A 734 3.42 27.44 -12.05
C GLN A 734 4.88 27.75 -11.65
N ALA A 735 5.44 26.97 -10.72
CA ALA A 735 6.82 27.16 -10.28
C ALA A 735 7.82 26.77 -11.39
N LEU A 736 7.56 25.68 -12.12
CA LEU A 736 8.35 25.28 -13.29
C LEU A 736 8.32 26.33 -14.40
N GLN A 737 7.15 26.87 -14.74
CA GLN A 737 7.00 27.94 -15.73
C GLN A 737 7.84 29.17 -15.39
N LYS A 738 7.80 29.60 -14.12
CA LYS A 738 8.59 30.74 -13.64
C LYS A 738 10.10 30.49 -13.77
N LEU A 739 10.57 29.29 -13.44
CA LEU A 739 11.99 28.96 -13.55
C LEU A 739 12.43 28.76 -15.01
N LEU A 740 11.59 28.18 -15.86
CA LEU A 740 11.84 28.04 -17.30
C LEU A 740 11.93 29.38 -18.02
N ALA A 741 11.19 30.39 -17.55
CA ALA A 741 11.24 31.76 -18.06
C ALA A 741 12.42 32.59 -17.49
N SER A 742 13.22 32.00 -16.58
CA SER A 742 14.39 32.63 -15.98
C SER A 742 15.69 32.05 -16.56
N ASP A 743 16.84 32.56 -16.08
CA ASP A 743 18.17 32.03 -16.47
C ASP A 743 18.39 30.56 -16.03
N ASP A 744 17.51 30.00 -15.20
CA ASP A 744 17.56 28.60 -14.76
C ASP A 744 16.90 27.61 -15.77
N GLY A 745 16.36 28.08 -16.91
CA GLY A 745 15.57 27.24 -17.82
C GLY A 745 16.31 26.01 -18.39
N ASP A 746 17.57 26.18 -18.81
CA ASP A 746 18.38 25.06 -19.29
C ASP A 746 18.78 24.09 -18.16
N LEU A 747 18.95 24.62 -16.94
CA LEU A 747 19.23 23.82 -15.75
C LEU A 747 18.05 22.90 -15.41
N ILE A 748 16.80 23.36 -15.56
CA ILE A 748 15.60 22.54 -15.36
C ILE A 748 15.55 21.38 -16.37
N ARG A 749 15.89 21.63 -17.64
CA ARG A 749 15.96 20.57 -18.67
C ARG A 749 17.09 19.57 -18.38
N GLU A 750 18.25 20.06 -17.94
CA GLU A 750 19.37 19.23 -17.50
C GLU A 750 18.97 18.32 -16.34
N MET A 751 18.32 18.88 -15.30
CA MET A 751 17.80 18.12 -14.16
C MET A 751 16.81 17.04 -14.59
N ALA A 752 15.93 17.34 -15.55
CA ALA A 752 14.94 16.38 -16.06
C ALA A 752 15.60 15.20 -16.79
N ALA A 753 16.70 15.44 -17.50
CA ALA A 753 17.43 14.41 -18.23
C ALA A 753 18.40 13.59 -17.37
N GLN A 754 19.02 14.21 -16.36
CA GLN A 754 20.18 13.63 -15.67
C GLN A 754 19.94 13.28 -14.20
N TRP A 755 18.85 13.77 -13.58
CA TRP A 755 18.59 13.53 -12.17
C TRP A 755 17.36 12.65 -11.94
N PRO A 756 17.53 11.37 -11.53
CA PRO A 756 16.42 10.43 -11.35
C PRO A 756 15.30 10.91 -10.43
N PHE A 757 15.63 11.64 -9.35
CA PHE A 757 14.65 12.26 -8.46
C PHE A 757 13.72 13.21 -9.21
N PHE A 758 14.29 14.13 -10.00
CA PHE A 758 13.50 15.13 -10.70
C PHE A 758 12.71 14.50 -11.85
N ALA A 759 13.33 13.61 -12.63
CA ALA A 759 12.64 12.84 -13.67
C ALA A 759 11.43 12.06 -13.12
N ALA A 760 11.59 11.37 -11.98
CA ALA A 760 10.50 10.65 -11.32
C ALA A 760 9.37 11.59 -10.84
N ARG A 761 9.69 12.84 -10.43
CA ARG A 761 8.66 13.84 -10.08
C ARG A 761 7.88 14.30 -11.30
N LEU A 762 8.55 14.59 -12.41
CA LEU A 762 7.88 15.02 -13.64
C LEU A 762 7.01 13.90 -14.22
N SER A 763 7.50 12.65 -14.22
CA SER A 763 6.72 11.49 -14.66
C SER A 763 5.45 11.27 -13.82
N MET A 764 5.52 11.51 -12.50
CA MET A 764 4.33 11.47 -11.66
C MET A 764 3.31 12.55 -12.04
N LEU A 765 3.76 13.79 -12.27
CA LEU A 765 2.89 14.89 -12.71
C LEU A 765 2.24 14.59 -14.07
N GLU A 766 3.02 14.06 -15.00
CA GLU A 766 2.57 13.66 -16.33
C GLU A 766 1.43 12.63 -16.27
N MET A 767 1.59 11.60 -15.44
CA MET A 767 0.55 10.59 -15.19
C MET A 767 -0.73 11.20 -14.61
N VAL A 768 -0.60 12.13 -13.65
CA VAL A 768 -1.74 12.86 -13.06
C VAL A 768 -2.47 13.69 -14.12
N PHE A 769 -1.72 14.40 -14.96
CA PHE A 769 -2.31 15.18 -16.05
C PHE A 769 -3.03 14.30 -17.07
N ALA A 770 -2.48 13.13 -17.40
CA ALA A 770 -3.11 12.19 -18.33
C ALA A 770 -4.43 11.61 -17.80
N LYS A 771 -4.63 11.58 -16.47
CA LYS A 771 -5.88 11.12 -15.82
C LYS A 771 -6.87 12.25 -15.55
N SER A 772 -6.43 13.50 -15.60
CA SER A 772 -7.25 14.68 -15.33
C SER A 772 -8.14 14.99 -16.53
N ASP A 773 -9.33 15.52 -16.27
CA ASP A 773 -10.29 15.90 -17.31
C ASP A 773 -10.92 17.26 -16.98
N SER A 774 -10.44 18.29 -17.69
CA SER A 774 -10.92 19.66 -17.50
C SER A 774 -12.39 19.84 -17.88
N TRP A 775 -12.89 19.06 -18.85
CA TRP A 775 -14.27 19.19 -19.30
C TRP A 775 -15.21 18.60 -18.26
N ILE A 776 -14.90 17.42 -17.73
CA ILE A 776 -15.66 16.82 -16.62
C ILE A 776 -15.62 17.75 -15.41
N SER A 777 -14.44 18.25 -15.00
CA SER A 777 -14.34 19.19 -13.88
C SER A 777 -15.20 20.45 -14.09
N ALA A 778 -15.24 21.00 -15.30
CA ALA A 778 -16.10 22.14 -15.62
C ALA A 778 -17.59 21.78 -15.53
N TYR A 779 -17.96 20.54 -15.87
CA TYR A 779 -19.33 20.06 -15.75
C TYR A 779 -19.80 19.96 -14.29
N TYR A 780 -18.94 19.48 -13.37
CA TYR A 780 -19.22 19.52 -11.92
C TYR A 780 -19.49 20.95 -11.46
N ASP A 781 -18.64 21.90 -11.87
CA ASP A 781 -18.83 23.30 -11.51
C ASP A 781 -20.16 23.84 -12.03
N ALA A 782 -20.46 23.62 -13.32
CA ALA A 782 -21.66 24.15 -13.96
C ALA A 782 -22.96 23.67 -13.28
N GLN A 783 -22.97 22.45 -12.72
CA GLN A 783 -24.17 21.87 -12.12
C GLN A 783 -24.27 22.04 -10.59
N LEU A 784 -23.13 22.13 -9.90
CA LEU A 784 -23.06 22.02 -8.44
C LEU A 784 -22.52 23.27 -7.76
N VAL A 785 -21.75 24.12 -8.46
CA VAL A 785 -21.04 25.25 -7.87
C VAL A 785 -21.83 26.55 -8.08
N PRO A 786 -22.06 27.35 -7.02
CA PRO A 786 -22.68 28.67 -7.15
C PRO A 786 -21.90 29.61 -8.07
N GLU A 787 -22.61 30.47 -8.81
CA GLU A 787 -22.02 31.37 -9.82
C GLU A 787 -20.83 32.19 -9.29
N ARG A 788 -20.93 32.72 -8.07
CA ARG A 788 -19.86 33.51 -7.43
C ARG A 788 -18.53 32.77 -7.24
N LEU A 789 -18.54 31.43 -7.24
CA LEU A 789 -17.36 30.58 -7.02
C LEU A 789 -16.78 30.03 -8.33
N LEU A 790 -17.46 30.20 -9.47
CA LEU A 790 -17.06 29.58 -10.75
C LEU A 790 -15.68 30.05 -11.24
N ASN A 791 -15.29 31.29 -10.92
CA ASN A 791 -13.99 31.84 -11.31
C ASN A 791 -12.81 31.04 -10.72
N ILE A 792 -12.97 30.45 -9.53
CA ILE A 792 -11.94 29.63 -8.90
C ILE A 792 -11.66 28.40 -9.77
N GLY A 793 -12.71 27.66 -10.13
CA GLY A 793 -12.57 26.46 -10.96
C GLY A 793 -12.08 26.77 -12.38
N GLN A 794 -12.50 27.89 -12.98
CA GLN A 794 -12.00 28.34 -14.28
C GLN A 794 -10.49 28.60 -14.23
N THR A 795 -10.02 29.31 -13.20
CA THR A 795 -8.61 29.60 -12.98
C THR A 795 -7.80 28.31 -12.79
N LEU A 796 -8.29 27.38 -11.96
CA LEU A 796 -7.62 26.10 -11.71
C LEU A 796 -7.52 25.24 -12.97
N ARG A 797 -8.58 25.17 -13.79
CA ARG A 797 -8.55 24.42 -15.05
C ARG A 797 -7.66 25.06 -16.11
N GLN A 798 -7.58 26.39 -16.15
CA GLN A 798 -6.61 27.07 -17.01
C GLN A 798 -5.19 26.70 -16.58
N GLN A 799 -4.90 26.76 -15.26
CA GLN A 799 -3.60 26.38 -14.74
C GLN A 799 -3.24 24.94 -15.06
N LEU A 800 -4.18 23.99 -14.91
CA LEU A 800 -3.96 22.58 -15.26
C LEU A 800 -3.49 22.41 -16.71
N ARG A 801 -4.10 23.14 -17.66
CA ARG A 801 -3.71 23.10 -19.07
C ARG A 801 -2.30 23.65 -19.29
N ASP A 802 -2.01 24.79 -18.69
CA ASP A 802 -0.71 25.45 -18.83
C ASP A 802 0.41 24.60 -18.20
N ASP A 803 0.13 23.98 -17.05
CA ASP A 803 1.05 23.07 -16.35
C ASP A 803 1.33 21.79 -17.17
N ALA A 804 0.30 21.19 -17.78
CA ALA A 804 0.47 20.03 -18.65
C ALA A 804 1.32 20.36 -19.89
N GLN A 805 1.10 21.52 -20.52
CA GLN A 805 1.94 21.99 -21.63
C GLN A 805 3.40 22.20 -21.19
N THR A 806 3.61 22.70 -19.98
CA THR A 806 4.95 22.91 -19.42
C THR A 806 5.71 21.60 -19.28
N ILE A 807 5.08 20.54 -18.75
CA ILE A 807 5.72 19.22 -18.64
C ILE A 807 6.05 18.64 -20.01
N MET A 808 5.13 18.70 -20.97
CA MET A 808 5.39 18.23 -22.34
C MET A 808 6.56 18.98 -22.99
N ALA A 809 6.66 20.30 -22.76
CA ALA A 809 7.76 21.12 -23.26
C ALA A 809 9.11 20.77 -22.60
N ILE A 810 9.13 20.42 -21.31
CA ILE A 810 10.35 19.96 -20.62
C ILE A 810 10.81 18.62 -21.21
N ASN A 811 9.89 17.69 -21.43
CA ASN A 811 10.20 16.34 -21.95
C ASN A 811 10.46 16.32 -23.47
N GLY A 812 10.15 17.40 -24.19
CA GLY A 812 10.25 17.45 -25.65
C GLY A 812 9.17 16.62 -26.36
N GLU A 813 8.04 16.39 -25.69
CA GLU A 813 6.93 15.55 -26.17
C GLU A 813 5.75 16.40 -26.65
N GLN A 814 4.91 15.83 -27.54
CA GLN A 814 3.68 16.48 -28.02
C GLN A 814 2.40 15.89 -27.39
N GLN A 815 2.56 14.83 -26.59
CA GLN A 815 1.49 14.11 -25.95
C GLN A 815 1.98 13.57 -24.61
N LEU A 816 1.15 13.68 -23.57
CA LEU A 816 1.44 13.07 -22.27
C LEU A 816 1.58 11.54 -22.41
N LEU A 817 2.54 10.98 -21.66
CA LEU A 817 2.87 9.55 -21.61
C LEU A 817 3.38 9.01 -22.96
N ALA A 818 4.05 9.81 -23.79
CA ALA A 818 4.52 9.33 -25.09
C ALA A 818 5.56 8.21 -24.95
N THR A 819 6.38 8.27 -23.89
CA THR A 819 7.37 7.24 -23.53
C THR A 819 6.78 6.04 -22.78
N GLN A 820 5.48 6.05 -22.45
CA GLN A 820 4.81 5.01 -21.67
C GLN A 820 3.54 4.50 -22.39
N PRO A 821 3.68 3.75 -23.51
CA PRO A 821 2.55 3.37 -24.36
C PRO A 821 1.54 2.46 -23.66
N TRP A 822 2.00 1.53 -22.81
CA TRP A 822 1.10 0.65 -22.04
C TRP A 822 0.22 1.41 -21.05
N PRO A 823 0.78 2.25 -20.13
CA PRO A 823 -0.04 3.11 -19.28
C PRO A 823 -1.00 4.01 -20.05
N ARG A 824 -0.57 4.58 -21.18
CA ARG A 824 -1.42 5.43 -22.03
C ARG A 824 -2.63 4.68 -22.58
N GLU A 825 -2.42 3.49 -23.15
CA GLU A 825 -3.50 2.61 -23.64
C GLU A 825 -4.44 2.19 -22.51
N SER A 826 -3.90 1.79 -21.36
CA SER A 826 -4.68 1.39 -20.18
C SER A 826 -5.55 2.54 -19.65
N VAL A 827 -5.04 3.78 -19.63
CA VAL A 827 -5.83 4.96 -19.22
C VAL A 827 -6.92 5.28 -20.25
N ALA A 828 -6.60 5.26 -21.54
CA ALA A 828 -7.55 5.53 -22.61
C ALA A 828 -8.71 4.52 -22.61
N LEU A 829 -8.41 3.23 -22.43
CA LEU A 829 -9.41 2.17 -22.33
C LEU A 829 -10.39 2.39 -21.18
N ARG A 830 -9.87 2.74 -20.00
CA ARG A 830 -10.68 2.95 -18.79
C ARG A 830 -11.55 4.21 -18.89
N ASN A 831 -11.03 5.29 -19.47
CA ASN A 831 -11.76 6.56 -19.62
C ASN A 831 -13.10 6.41 -20.35
N ILE A 832 -13.22 5.46 -21.29
CA ILE A 832 -14.49 5.16 -22.01
C ILE A 832 -15.61 4.81 -21.02
N TYR A 833 -15.30 4.06 -19.95
CA TYR A 833 -16.27 3.60 -18.96
C TYR A 833 -16.35 4.51 -17.73
N ILE A 834 -15.29 5.24 -17.40
CA ILE A 834 -15.31 6.20 -16.29
C ILE A 834 -16.14 7.44 -16.66
N HIS A 835 -16.09 7.89 -17.92
CA HIS A 835 -16.76 9.11 -18.35
C HIS A 835 -18.29 9.10 -18.13
N PRO A 836 -19.05 8.03 -18.47
CA PRO A 836 -20.47 7.93 -18.11
C PRO A 836 -20.72 7.93 -16.61
N LEU A 837 -19.84 7.29 -15.82
CA LEU A 837 -19.97 7.29 -14.36
C LEU A 837 -19.80 8.68 -13.77
N ASN A 838 -18.82 9.47 -14.25
CA ASN A 838 -18.63 10.85 -13.81
C ASN A 838 -19.85 11.72 -14.15
N LEU A 839 -20.35 11.65 -15.38
CA LEU A 839 -21.52 12.44 -15.78
C LEU A 839 -22.76 12.06 -14.97
N LEU A 840 -23.01 10.76 -14.80
CA LEU A 840 -24.09 10.26 -13.96
C LEU A 840 -23.91 10.70 -12.50
N GLN A 841 -22.68 10.69 -11.98
CA GLN A 841 -22.40 11.13 -10.61
C GLN A 841 -22.78 12.60 -10.39
N VAL A 842 -22.52 13.49 -11.34
CA VAL A 842 -22.91 14.91 -11.25
C VAL A 842 -24.43 15.04 -11.13
N GLU A 843 -25.18 14.37 -12.00
CA GLU A 843 -26.64 14.36 -11.96
C GLU A 843 -27.18 13.84 -10.62
N LEU A 844 -26.60 12.74 -10.13
CA LEU A 844 -26.99 12.14 -8.87
C LEU A 844 -26.70 13.05 -7.67
N LEU A 845 -25.53 13.70 -7.64
CA LEU A 845 -25.16 14.65 -6.60
C LEU A 845 -26.12 15.85 -6.60
N GLN A 846 -26.42 16.39 -7.79
CA GLN A 846 -27.36 17.50 -7.92
C GLN A 846 -28.73 17.10 -7.38
N ARG A 847 -29.31 15.99 -7.85
CA ARG A 847 -30.62 15.50 -7.39
C ARG A 847 -30.65 15.23 -5.88
N ASN A 848 -29.63 14.54 -5.36
CA ASN A 848 -29.56 14.16 -3.95
C ASN A 848 -29.31 15.35 -3.00
N ARG A 849 -28.58 16.39 -3.44
CA ARG A 849 -28.38 17.61 -2.63
C ARG A 849 -29.66 18.45 -2.54
N HIS A 850 -30.53 18.40 -3.56
CA HIS A 850 -31.84 19.05 -3.53
C HIS A 850 -32.89 18.23 -2.78
N SER A 851 -32.97 16.92 -3.05
CA SER A 851 -33.93 16.00 -2.43
C SER A 851 -33.23 14.68 -2.10
N PRO A 852 -32.74 14.51 -0.85
CA PRO A 852 -32.04 13.30 -0.44
C PRO A 852 -32.91 12.04 -0.59
N ASP A 853 -32.37 11.02 -1.27
CA ASP A 853 -33.07 9.76 -1.52
C ASP A 853 -32.13 8.56 -1.41
N ALA A 854 -32.60 7.46 -0.84
CA ALA A 854 -31.79 6.26 -0.61
C ALA A 854 -31.30 5.61 -1.92
N VAL A 855 -32.13 5.62 -2.98
CA VAL A 855 -31.77 5.05 -4.29
C VAL A 855 -30.70 5.91 -4.96
N LEU A 856 -30.84 7.23 -4.90
CA LEU A 856 -29.81 8.16 -5.39
C LEU A 856 -28.50 8.00 -4.63
N GLN A 857 -28.55 7.87 -3.30
CA GLN A 857 -27.36 7.61 -2.49
C GLN A 857 -26.68 6.32 -2.91
N GLN A 858 -27.43 5.25 -3.13
CA GLN A 858 -26.90 3.98 -3.63
C GLN A 858 -26.19 4.14 -4.98
N ALA A 859 -26.82 4.84 -5.94
CA ALA A 859 -26.19 5.12 -7.23
C ALA A 859 -24.92 5.98 -7.10
N ILE A 860 -24.90 6.95 -6.17
CA ILE A 860 -23.71 7.74 -5.85
C ILE A 860 -22.60 6.83 -5.33
N MET A 861 -22.90 5.85 -4.47
CA MET A 861 -21.89 4.89 -4.00
C MET A 861 -21.30 4.10 -5.16
N VAL A 862 -22.15 3.63 -6.09
CA VAL A 862 -21.72 2.87 -7.28
C VAL A 862 -20.77 3.69 -8.14
N THR A 863 -21.13 4.94 -8.43
CA THR A 863 -20.30 5.83 -9.24
C THR A 863 -18.97 6.16 -8.55
N ILE A 864 -18.98 6.42 -7.24
CA ILE A 864 -17.76 6.63 -6.46
C ILE A 864 -16.85 5.41 -6.54
N ALA A 865 -17.39 4.20 -6.35
CA ALA A 865 -16.64 2.95 -6.48
C ALA A 865 -15.98 2.83 -7.87
N GLY A 866 -16.81 2.96 -8.91
CA GLY A 866 -16.41 2.74 -10.28
C GLY A 866 -15.34 3.75 -10.71
N VAL A 867 -15.54 5.05 -10.47
CA VAL A 867 -14.56 6.09 -10.79
C VAL A 867 -13.23 5.81 -10.09
N SER A 868 -13.26 5.38 -8.84
CA SER A 868 -12.06 5.05 -8.06
C SER A 868 -11.31 3.83 -8.60
N ALA A 869 -12.05 2.76 -8.89
CA ALA A 869 -11.49 1.55 -9.48
C ALA A 869 -10.88 1.83 -10.87
N GLY A 870 -11.46 2.75 -11.62
CA GLY A 870 -10.95 3.17 -12.93
C GLY A 870 -9.71 4.04 -12.84
N LEU A 871 -9.67 5.02 -11.94
CA LEU A 871 -8.54 5.94 -11.80
C LEU A 871 -7.31 5.29 -11.16
N ARG A 872 -7.52 4.31 -10.27
CA ARG A 872 -6.47 3.69 -9.44
C ARG A 872 -5.75 4.79 -8.63
N ASN A 873 -4.45 4.92 -8.79
CA ASN A 873 -3.57 5.88 -8.11
C ASN A 873 -3.58 7.28 -8.75
N THR A 874 -3.73 8.35 -7.96
CA THR A 874 -3.95 9.73 -8.49
C THR A 874 -3.12 10.84 -7.83
N GLY A 875 -2.27 10.55 -6.85
CA GLY A 875 -1.45 11.57 -6.20
C GLY A 875 -0.51 11.00 -5.18
#